data_AF-A0A933MAC6-F1
#
_entry.id   AF-A0A933MAC6-F1
#
_cell.length_a   1.000
_cell.length_b   1.000
_cell.length_c   1.000
_cell.angle_alpha   90.00
_cell.angle_beta   90.00
_cell.angle_gamma   90.00
#
_symmetry.space_group_name_H-M   'P 1'
#
loop_
_entity.id
_entity.type
_entity.pdbx_description
1 polymer ?
#
loop_
_entity_poly.entity_id
_entity_poly.type
_entity_poly.pdbx_seq_one_letter_code
_entity_poly.pdbx_strand_id
1 'polypeptide(L)'
;MNFTAFDLFCAAAAMAAAQLFSTLKFYLKMRRESACAPADHHPTLTVLLPCRGVTECFERNIRSFLDQDYPGGIEYVFVTPSESDPAFVSLKSILAQAPGVKARLLASNIEPVRSTGWSANLFHAMDLVKPSSEALLFTVSDMWVTRTWARDVVAPLADPSVLVATNNMLFVPERKGFWTFLRMAWLGYATPYFILMDGVDGAAIAMRRKDFEGFGVRKVWEGAIARDLALSRRARQAGKKVSFVTRAIPVSGEGLGFRQLFNDLSRWVFFFRVYDPLFWGMGAVQLLVKLWILTWAVLHPCLPLAAFALLTDMVNLYCVFRTYRAFLPDRFAGIHPSYRRFELLAALAAPLVLALYVLNYARSVFGDDVWWAGTLYRVHGPEELEVVARPPFLFKRFLPVGLVVLAGSLLGAGYWPGRLGIFAWFAFIPLLWVIRNEPSRKALLWGWLFGCAWYASGTPWLLGVIKGWLNIRMPEPVLWLAVVCAYHGLIFAAACGAARWLAEAWRMRRGMDPSVALAAAFAPAVVAAEGFFPMLFPVHLADTQSFHLPFVQIVGTLGTAGPAWLIAGFNAAAFLVLASWDETRPVFRRRLAVVACLAALLAANEAWGRRRMGEIRAEAEARVAQGRALSVAMVQGAPWNKTGSILPRPLSKLAEENLPAYQRLSSQALAAGPVDLLIWPGNVLPDAVEYRSVDGFEPRLKGVPLAEVLRPRLPSRQPVLLGAMGKAEGESRWIVLLAGASQEPLGVVEKRVLTPFGDYVPAERLLPFLRRASPNTRSMAGGQGPSILRLGDKAKIGALICYEDLVAGHAGRLSRAGAEVLVDQVSDSWGDATMVPEQHLRLAAMRAVENRRYLLRAAVTGVSAVVDPAGRILQSIGPRQEGVIFATVPLLDDRPFSSRVGRGGYCLAALLLLAAALACLAPSGRSAR
;
A
#
# COMPACT_ATOMS: atom_id res chain seq x y z
N MET A 1 5.19 -24.32 16.09
CA MET A 1 5.43 -25.46 15.16
C MET A 1 6.23 -24.92 13.98
N ASN A 2 7.49 -25.34 13.81
CA ASN A 2 8.33 -24.91 12.69
C ASN A 2 8.01 -25.79 11.47
N PHE A 3 7.14 -25.31 10.59
CA PHE A 3 6.94 -25.96 9.29
C PHE A 3 8.19 -25.82 8.44
N THR A 4 8.65 -26.92 7.85
CA THR A 4 9.82 -26.95 6.97
C THR A 4 9.43 -26.52 5.55
N ALA A 5 10.40 -26.09 4.75
CA ALA A 5 10.21 -25.81 3.33
C ALA A 5 9.61 -27.01 2.56
N PHE A 6 9.90 -28.22 3.05
CA PHE A 6 9.39 -29.47 2.51
C PHE A 6 7.88 -29.65 2.76
N ASP A 7 7.39 -29.28 3.95
CA ASP A 7 5.96 -29.35 4.28
C ASP A 7 5.13 -28.42 3.38
N LEU A 8 5.64 -27.20 3.16
CA LEU A 8 5.01 -26.22 2.26
C LEU A 8 5.08 -26.64 0.80
N PHE A 9 6.16 -27.30 0.38
CA PHE A 9 6.26 -27.89 -0.95
C PHE A 9 5.25 -29.03 -1.14
N CYS A 10 5.09 -29.92 -0.15
CA CYS A 10 4.09 -30.99 -0.18
C CYS A 10 2.67 -30.43 -0.26
N ALA A 11 2.37 -29.39 0.52
CA ALA A 11 1.09 -28.68 0.46
C ALA A 11 0.86 -28.08 -0.94
N ALA A 12 1.86 -27.40 -1.51
CA ALA A 12 1.78 -26.84 -2.86
C ALA A 12 1.56 -27.92 -3.93
N ALA A 13 2.27 -29.05 -3.83
CA ALA A 13 2.16 -30.17 -4.76
C ALA A 13 0.78 -30.86 -4.70
N ALA A 14 0.24 -31.07 -3.50
CA ALA A 14 -1.10 -31.64 -3.31
C ALA A 14 -2.19 -30.75 -3.95
N MET A 15 -2.07 -29.44 -3.77
CA MET A 15 -2.99 -28.47 -4.39
C MET A 15 -2.84 -28.43 -5.91
N ALA A 16 -1.62 -28.47 -6.42
CA ALA A 16 -1.34 -28.55 -7.84
C ALA A 16 -2.00 -29.79 -8.47
N ALA A 17 -1.86 -30.95 -7.82
CA ALA A 17 -2.47 -32.20 -8.26
C ALA A 17 -4.01 -32.11 -8.26
N ALA A 18 -4.63 -31.57 -7.20
CA ALA A 18 -6.08 -31.39 -7.12
C ALA A 18 -6.61 -30.45 -8.21
N GLN A 19 -5.90 -29.34 -8.46
CA GLN A 19 -6.24 -28.39 -9.51
C GLN A 19 -6.12 -29.01 -10.90
N LEU A 20 -5.00 -29.69 -11.20
CA LEU A 20 -4.80 -30.33 -12.50
C LEU A 20 -5.81 -31.46 -12.75
N PHE A 21 -6.17 -32.21 -11.71
CA PHE A 21 -7.21 -33.23 -11.78
C PHE A 21 -8.58 -32.64 -12.14
N SER A 22 -8.95 -31.49 -11.55
CA SER A 22 -10.20 -30.80 -11.91
C SER A 22 -10.19 -30.32 -13.35
N THR A 23 -9.08 -29.71 -13.80
CA THR A 23 -8.90 -29.27 -15.19
C THR A 23 -8.95 -30.43 -16.18
N LEU A 24 -8.37 -31.58 -15.84
CA LEU A 24 -8.43 -32.78 -16.67
C LEU A 24 -9.86 -33.32 -16.78
N LYS A 25 -10.59 -33.41 -15.67
CA LYS A 25 -12.00 -33.83 -15.69
C LYS A 25 -12.86 -32.88 -16.51
N PHE A 26 -12.62 -31.57 -16.42
CA PHE A 26 -13.27 -30.58 -17.28
C PHE A 26 -13.01 -30.87 -18.77
N TYR A 27 -11.75 -31.04 -19.15
CA TYR A 27 -11.38 -31.39 -20.52
C TYR A 27 -12.06 -32.67 -21.02
N LEU A 28 -12.07 -33.73 -20.20
CA LEU A 28 -12.69 -35.01 -20.54
C LEU A 28 -14.21 -34.88 -20.72
N LYS A 29 -14.89 -34.08 -19.88
CA LYS A 29 -16.33 -33.81 -20.02
C LYS A 29 -16.62 -33.08 -21.33
N MET A 30 -15.90 -31.99 -21.62
CA MET A 30 -16.03 -31.23 -22.87
C MET A 30 -15.82 -32.14 -24.08
N ARG A 31 -14.77 -32.97 -24.07
CA ARG A 31 -14.48 -33.93 -25.14
C ARG A 31 -15.61 -34.93 -25.33
N ARG A 32 -16.15 -35.50 -24.24
CA ARG A 32 -17.22 -36.49 -24.29
C ARG A 32 -18.51 -35.89 -24.84
N GLU A 33 -18.89 -34.71 -24.36
CA GLU A 33 -20.10 -34.03 -24.82
C GLU A 33 -19.95 -33.54 -26.27
N SER A 34 -18.81 -33.00 -26.69
CA SER A 34 -18.63 -32.61 -28.09
C SER A 34 -18.66 -33.78 -29.08
N ALA A 35 -18.32 -35.00 -28.63
CA ALA A 35 -18.33 -36.20 -29.48
C ALA A 35 -19.72 -36.87 -29.61
N CYS A 36 -20.67 -36.60 -28.71
CA CYS A 36 -21.99 -37.23 -28.73
C CYS A 36 -23.01 -36.35 -29.45
N ALA A 37 -23.77 -36.91 -30.40
CA ALA A 37 -24.94 -36.21 -30.93
C ALA A 37 -25.96 -35.91 -29.80
N PRO A 38 -26.63 -34.74 -29.81
CA PRO A 38 -27.71 -34.48 -28.85
C PRO A 38 -28.84 -35.50 -29.03
N ALA A 39 -29.57 -35.78 -27.95
CA ALA A 39 -30.80 -36.57 -28.05
C ALA A 39 -31.79 -35.88 -28.99
N ASP A 40 -32.46 -36.66 -29.85
CA ASP A 40 -33.53 -36.18 -30.73
C ASP A 40 -34.82 -35.97 -29.92
N HIS A 41 -34.81 -34.92 -29.09
CA HIS A 41 -35.90 -34.58 -28.19
C HIS A 41 -36.22 -33.09 -28.31
N HIS A 42 -37.39 -32.80 -28.87
CA HIS A 42 -37.82 -31.46 -29.24
C HIS A 42 -39.24 -31.18 -28.72
N PRO A 43 -39.44 -31.11 -27.39
CA PRO A 43 -40.73 -30.78 -26.79
C PRO A 43 -41.19 -29.39 -27.22
N THR A 44 -42.50 -29.14 -27.22
CA THR A 44 -42.99 -27.76 -27.38
C THR A 44 -42.42 -26.87 -26.27
N LEU A 45 -41.82 -25.73 -26.62
CA LEU A 45 -40.98 -24.95 -25.71
C LEU A 45 -41.54 -23.55 -25.46
N THR A 46 -41.63 -23.13 -24.20
CA THR A 46 -41.79 -21.71 -23.85
C THR A 46 -40.50 -21.15 -23.26
N VAL A 47 -39.97 -20.10 -23.88
CA VAL A 47 -38.78 -19.38 -23.38
C VAL A 47 -39.22 -18.09 -22.70
N LEU A 48 -38.91 -17.96 -21.41
CA LEU A 48 -39.23 -16.78 -20.62
C LEU A 48 -37.98 -15.89 -20.47
N LEU A 49 -38.08 -14.66 -20.98
CA LEU A 49 -37.01 -13.65 -20.98
C LEU A 49 -37.46 -12.39 -20.25
N PRO A 50 -37.13 -12.23 -18.97
CA PRO A 50 -37.25 -10.95 -18.29
C PRO A 50 -36.15 -10.01 -18.80
N CYS A 51 -36.57 -8.84 -19.28
CA CYS A 51 -35.72 -7.82 -19.88
C CYS A 51 -35.82 -6.53 -19.08
N ARG A 52 -34.69 -5.86 -18.82
CA ARG A 52 -34.65 -4.58 -18.10
C ARG A 52 -33.56 -3.69 -18.63
N GLY A 53 -33.93 -2.48 -19.05
CA GLY A 53 -33.04 -1.56 -19.72
C GLY A 53 -32.52 -2.08 -21.06
N VAL A 54 -31.74 -1.26 -21.75
CA VAL A 54 -31.11 -1.61 -23.02
C VAL A 54 -29.61 -1.47 -22.86
N THR A 55 -28.90 -2.57 -23.06
CA THR A 55 -27.44 -2.59 -23.17
C THR A 55 -27.03 -2.48 -24.64
N GLU A 56 -25.76 -2.19 -24.88
CA GLU A 56 -25.28 -1.95 -26.25
C GLU A 56 -25.38 -3.18 -27.17
N CYS A 57 -25.35 -4.39 -26.59
CA CYS A 57 -25.51 -5.64 -27.31
C CYS A 57 -26.94 -6.18 -27.30
N PHE A 58 -27.89 -5.45 -26.67
CA PHE A 58 -29.24 -5.94 -26.39
C PHE A 58 -29.96 -6.42 -27.65
N GLU A 59 -29.99 -5.62 -28.71
CA GLU A 59 -30.66 -6.01 -29.95
C GLU A 59 -30.09 -7.29 -30.57
N ARG A 60 -28.77 -7.39 -30.67
CA ARG A 60 -28.08 -8.58 -31.19
C ARG A 60 -28.42 -9.81 -30.33
N ASN A 61 -28.38 -9.65 -29.01
CA ASN A 61 -28.70 -10.72 -28.07
C ASN A 61 -30.13 -11.24 -28.29
N ILE A 62 -31.12 -10.34 -28.32
CA ILE A 62 -32.52 -10.71 -28.58
C ILE A 62 -32.67 -11.39 -29.94
N ARG A 63 -32.07 -10.85 -31.01
CA ARG A 63 -32.13 -11.47 -32.34
C ARG A 63 -31.55 -12.88 -32.37
N SER A 64 -30.50 -13.15 -31.62
CA SER A 64 -29.94 -14.51 -31.53
C SER A 64 -30.92 -15.51 -30.90
N PHE A 65 -31.76 -15.06 -29.95
CA PHE A 65 -32.83 -15.89 -29.42
C PHE A 65 -33.94 -16.12 -30.44
N LEU A 66 -34.25 -15.16 -31.33
CA LEU A 66 -35.31 -15.33 -32.34
C LEU A 66 -34.87 -16.21 -33.52
N ASP A 67 -33.56 -16.39 -33.71
CA ASP A 67 -32.96 -17.19 -34.79
C ASP A 67 -32.55 -18.58 -34.28
N GLN A 68 -33.53 -19.42 -33.92
CA GLN A 68 -33.29 -20.79 -33.43
C GLN A 68 -33.75 -21.85 -34.43
N ASP A 69 -32.90 -22.84 -34.67
CA ASP A 69 -33.22 -24.09 -35.35
C ASP A 69 -33.76 -25.09 -34.33
N TYR A 70 -35.08 -25.09 -34.17
CA TYR A 70 -35.76 -25.91 -33.17
C TYR A 70 -37.06 -26.52 -33.73
N PRO A 71 -37.09 -27.84 -33.99
CA PRO A 71 -38.23 -28.50 -34.63
C PRO A 71 -39.53 -28.48 -33.81
N GLY A 72 -39.45 -28.48 -32.47
CA GLY A 72 -40.61 -28.59 -31.57
C GLY A 72 -41.48 -27.34 -31.45
N GLY A 73 -41.10 -26.24 -32.11
CA GLY A 73 -41.74 -24.94 -31.99
C GLY A 73 -41.41 -24.21 -30.68
N ILE A 74 -41.21 -22.90 -30.77
CA ILE A 74 -40.87 -22.04 -29.63
C ILE A 74 -41.88 -20.90 -29.48
N GLU A 75 -42.36 -20.69 -28.25
CA GLU A 75 -43.08 -19.50 -27.82
C GLU A 75 -42.19 -18.65 -26.91
N TYR A 76 -41.92 -17.41 -27.30
CA TYR A 76 -41.14 -16.46 -26.48
C TYR A 76 -42.07 -15.59 -25.64
N VAL A 77 -41.73 -15.41 -24.36
CA VAL A 77 -42.42 -14.52 -23.44
C VAL A 77 -41.42 -13.53 -22.88
N PHE A 78 -41.46 -12.30 -23.41
CA PHE A 78 -40.65 -11.19 -22.96
C PHE A 78 -41.37 -10.42 -21.88
N VAL A 79 -40.68 -10.09 -20.79
CA VAL A 79 -41.30 -9.45 -19.62
C VAL A 79 -40.45 -8.29 -19.13
N THR A 80 -41.02 -7.09 -19.07
CA THR A 80 -40.34 -5.91 -18.51
C THR A 80 -40.95 -5.46 -17.18
N PRO A 81 -40.24 -4.66 -16.37
CA PRO A 81 -40.81 -4.06 -15.17
C PRO A 81 -42.00 -3.15 -15.47
N SER A 82 -41.96 -2.41 -16.57
CA SER A 82 -43.02 -1.49 -17.01
C SER A 82 -42.97 -1.29 -18.53
N GLU A 83 -44.04 -0.73 -19.09
CA GLU A 83 -44.08 -0.33 -20.51
C GLU A 83 -43.13 0.86 -20.81
N SER A 84 -42.80 1.63 -19.78
CA SER A 84 -41.85 2.75 -19.85
C SER A 84 -40.37 2.33 -19.79
N ASP A 85 -40.08 1.06 -19.52
CA ASP A 85 -38.71 0.55 -19.53
C ASP A 85 -38.14 0.60 -20.96
N PRO A 86 -36.91 1.10 -21.17
CA PRO A 86 -36.29 1.14 -22.50
C PRO A 86 -36.29 -0.21 -23.24
N ALA A 87 -36.20 -1.32 -22.50
CA ALA A 87 -36.27 -2.67 -23.07
C ALA A 87 -37.61 -2.93 -23.76
N PHE A 88 -38.72 -2.45 -23.19
CA PHE A 88 -40.07 -2.67 -23.73
C PHE A 88 -40.22 -2.01 -25.10
N VAL A 89 -39.74 -0.77 -25.22
CA VAL A 89 -39.74 -0.01 -26.47
C VAL A 89 -38.87 -0.70 -27.53
N SER A 90 -37.65 -1.11 -27.15
CA SER A 90 -36.73 -1.79 -28.07
C SER A 90 -37.28 -3.15 -28.52
N LEU A 91 -37.83 -3.96 -27.61
CA LEU A 91 -38.45 -5.25 -27.93
C LEU A 91 -39.63 -5.10 -28.88
N LYS A 92 -40.49 -4.09 -28.69
CA LYS A 92 -41.62 -3.82 -29.60
C LYS A 92 -41.13 -3.58 -31.03
N SER A 93 -40.03 -2.86 -31.20
CA SER A 93 -39.41 -2.63 -32.52
C SER A 93 -38.80 -3.91 -33.11
N ILE A 94 -38.06 -4.68 -32.32
CA ILE A 94 -37.41 -5.92 -32.77
C ILE A 94 -38.45 -6.96 -33.18
N LEU A 95 -39.51 -7.14 -32.39
CA LEU A 95 -40.57 -8.12 -32.66
C LEU A 95 -41.42 -7.76 -33.88
N ALA A 96 -41.63 -6.48 -34.15
CA ALA A 96 -42.32 -6.03 -35.37
C ALA A 96 -41.56 -6.44 -36.66
N GLN A 97 -40.24 -6.64 -36.57
CA GLN A 97 -39.41 -7.10 -37.68
C GLN A 97 -39.30 -8.63 -37.79
N ALA A 98 -39.96 -9.37 -36.89
CA ALA A 98 -39.95 -10.83 -36.85
C ALA A 98 -41.38 -11.42 -36.74
N PRO A 99 -42.28 -11.12 -37.70
CA PRO A 99 -43.70 -11.49 -37.61
C PRO A 99 -43.97 -13.00 -37.62
N GLY A 100 -43.01 -13.81 -38.09
CA GLY A 100 -43.11 -15.28 -38.08
C GLY A 100 -42.77 -15.95 -36.75
N VAL A 101 -42.34 -15.19 -35.74
CA VAL A 101 -41.98 -15.74 -34.42
C VAL A 101 -43.15 -15.60 -33.45
N LYS A 102 -43.54 -16.70 -32.79
CA LYS A 102 -44.56 -16.70 -31.75
C LYS A 102 -43.99 -16.04 -30.48
N ALA A 103 -44.23 -14.74 -30.31
CA ALA A 103 -43.72 -13.95 -29.18
C ALA A 103 -44.81 -13.15 -28.48
N ARG A 104 -44.69 -13.01 -27.15
CA ARG A 104 -45.53 -12.13 -26.30
C ARG A 104 -44.63 -11.14 -25.59
N LEU A 105 -45.06 -9.89 -25.49
CA LEU A 105 -44.39 -8.83 -24.73
C LEU A 105 -45.32 -8.37 -23.61
N LEU A 106 -44.86 -8.48 -22.37
CA LEU A 106 -45.61 -8.19 -21.15
C LEU A 106 -44.88 -7.15 -20.31
N ALA A 107 -45.64 -6.30 -19.62
CA ALA A 107 -45.14 -5.40 -18.58
C ALA A 107 -45.77 -5.81 -17.25
N SER A 108 -44.94 -6.09 -16.24
CA SER A 108 -45.43 -6.63 -14.96
C SER A 108 -46.00 -5.56 -14.02
N ASN A 109 -45.38 -4.37 -13.96
CA ASN A 109 -45.68 -3.30 -13.01
C ASN A 109 -45.72 -3.78 -11.55
N ILE A 110 -44.94 -4.81 -11.20
CA ILE A 110 -44.88 -5.37 -9.85
C ILE A 110 -43.68 -4.82 -9.10
N GLU A 111 -43.91 -4.35 -7.88
CA GLU A 111 -42.84 -4.08 -6.92
C GLU A 111 -42.63 -5.31 -6.02
N PRO A 112 -41.45 -5.97 -6.09
CA PRO A 112 -41.19 -7.17 -5.32
C PRO A 112 -40.88 -6.86 -3.85
N VAL A 113 -41.49 -7.61 -2.94
CA VAL A 113 -41.28 -7.47 -1.48
C VAL A 113 -40.38 -8.55 -0.90
N ARG A 114 -40.58 -9.81 -1.30
CA ARG A 114 -39.84 -10.98 -0.79
C ARG A 114 -38.97 -11.67 -1.84
N SER A 115 -38.99 -11.19 -3.07
CA SER A 115 -38.29 -11.80 -4.21
C SER A 115 -37.45 -10.78 -4.96
N THR A 116 -36.68 -11.26 -5.93
CA THR A 116 -35.94 -10.38 -6.83
C THR A 116 -36.89 -9.82 -7.90
N GLY A 117 -36.61 -8.63 -8.45
CA GLY A 117 -37.42 -8.08 -9.55
C GLY A 117 -37.48 -9.01 -10.78
N TRP A 118 -36.44 -9.81 -10.99
CA TRP A 118 -36.44 -10.86 -12.03
C TRP A 118 -37.46 -11.96 -11.74
N SER A 119 -37.50 -12.49 -10.50
CA SER A 119 -38.45 -13.53 -10.10
C SER A 119 -39.89 -13.03 -10.20
N ALA A 120 -40.16 -11.81 -9.71
CA ALA A 120 -41.51 -11.23 -9.72
C ALA A 120 -42.05 -11.06 -11.14
N ASN A 121 -41.23 -10.56 -12.07
CA ASN A 121 -41.60 -10.42 -13.47
C ASN A 121 -41.94 -11.79 -14.09
N LEU A 122 -41.11 -12.81 -13.84
CA LEU A 122 -41.36 -14.14 -14.37
C LEU A 122 -42.65 -14.77 -13.85
N PHE A 123 -42.89 -14.70 -12.54
CA PHE A 123 -44.10 -15.24 -11.94
C PHE A 123 -45.35 -14.62 -12.55
N HIS A 124 -45.34 -13.30 -12.74
CA HIS A 124 -46.43 -12.60 -13.40
C HIS A 124 -46.65 -13.06 -14.84
N ALA A 125 -45.57 -13.24 -15.60
CA ALA A 125 -45.68 -13.74 -16.96
C ALA A 125 -46.22 -15.17 -17.04
N MET A 126 -45.85 -16.01 -16.08
CA MET A 126 -46.40 -17.37 -15.97
C MET A 126 -47.88 -17.38 -15.63
N ASP A 127 -48.35 -16.45 -14.79
CA ASP A 127 -49.76 -16.34 -14.42
C ASP A 127 -50.63 -15.87 -15.62
N LEU A 128 -50.06 -15.12 -16.57
CA LEU A 128 -50.76 -14.59 -17.74
C LEU A 128 -50.73 -15.51 -18.98
N VAL A 129 -49.75 -16.39 -19.09
CA VAL A 129 -49.57 -17.24 -20.27
C VAL A 129 -50.18 -18.61 -20.02
N LYS A 130 -51.25 -18.95 -20.76
CA LYS A 130 -51.90 -20.27 -20.68
C LYS A 130 -50.89 -21.40 -20.94
N PRO A 131 -51.00 -22.55 -20.26
CA PRO A 131 -50.15 -23.71 -20.51
C PRO A 131 -50.30 -24.17 -21.97
N SER A 132 -49.23 -24.04 -22.76
CA SER A 132 -49.21 -24.39 -24.18
C SER A 132 -48.00 -25.26 -24.57
N SER A 133 -47.07 -25.49 -23.64
CA SER A 133 -45.76 -26.10 -23.89
C SER A 133 -45.43 -27.21 -22.88
N GLU A 134 -44.74 -28.24 -23.36
CA GLU A 134 -44.26 -29.38 -22.56
C GLU A 134 -43.02 -29.03 -21.72
N ALA A 135 -42.21 -28.07 -22.18
CA ALA A 135 -40.99 -27.62 -21.50
C ALA A 135 -40.94 -26.09 -21.33
N LEU A 136 -40.28 -25.67 -20.26
CA LEU A 136 -40.02 -24.28 -19.89
C LEU A 136 -38.52 -24.01 -19.91
N LEU A 137 -38.12 -22.87 -20.46
CA LEU A 137 -36.75 -22.39 -20.47
C LEU A 137 -36.70 -20.96 -19.92
N PHE A 138 -36.06 -20.78 -18.78
CA PHE A 138 -35.87 -19.49 -18.14
C PHE A 138 -34.46 -19.00 -18.40
N THR A 139 -34.32 -17.75 -18.84
CA THR A 139 -33.02 -17.25 -19.30
C THR A 139 -32.89 -15.74 -19.10
N VAL A 140 -31.72 -15.18 -19.42
CA VAL A 140 -31.42 -13.74 -19.28
C VAL A 140 -31.15 -13.09 -20.65
N SER A 141 -31.38 -11.78 -20.77
CA SER A 141 -31.28 -11.04 -22.04
C SER A 141 -29.89 -10.47 -22.36
N ASP A 142 -28.95 -10.53 -21.41
CA ASP A 142 -27.58 -9.99 -21.44
C ASP A 142 -26.55 -10.94 -22.09
N MET A 143 -27.02 -11.87 -22.91
CA MET A 143 -26.20 -12.83 -23.65
C MET A 143 -26.76 -13.16 -25.03
N TRP A 144 -25.88 -13.62 -25.92
CA TRP A 144 -26.25 -14.19 -27.21
C TRP A 144 -26.03 -15.71 -27.24
N VAL A 145 -26.82 -16.37 -28.09
CA VAL A 145 -26.91 -17.83 -28.21
C VAL A 145 -26.68 -18.29 -29.65
N THR A 146 -26.31 -19.56 -29.86
CA THR A 146 -26.20 -20.14 -31.22
C THR A 146 -27.54 -20.62 -31.76
N ARG A 147 -27.64 -20.84 -33.07
CA ARG A 147 -28.86 -21.34 -33.72
C ARG A 147 -29.39 -22.65 -33.14
N THR A 148 -28.52 -23.56 -32.70
CA THR A 148 -28.93 -24.84 -32.08
C THR A 148 -29.07 -24.78 -30.56
N TRP A 149 -28.98 -23.60 -29.96
CA TRP A 149 -28.86 -23.49 -28.50
C TRP A 149 -30.08 -24.07 -27.78
N ALA A 150 -31.30 -23.72 -28.21
CA ALA A 150 -32.53 -24.21 -27.58
C ALA A 150 -32.59 -25.75 -27.59
N ARG A 151 -32.27 -26.39 -28.72
CA ARG A 151 -32.26 -27.87 -28.83
C ARG A 151 -31.19 -28.50 -27.95
N ASP A 152 -30.02 -27.88 -27.84
CA ASP A 152 -28.92 -28.40 -27.03
C ASP A 152 -29.23 -28.34 -25.53
N VAL A 153 -29.85 -27.24 -25.06
CA VAL A 153 -30.18 -27.06 -23.64
C VAL A 153 -31.26 -28.04 -23.18
N VAL A 154 -32.28 -28.30 -23.99
CA VAL A 154 -33.41 -29.16 -23.60
C VAL A 154 -33.15 -30.66 -23.82
N ALA A 155 -32.17 -31.03 -24.65
CA ALA A 155 -31.87 -32.42 -24.97
C ALA A 155 -31.73 -33.36 -23.74
N PRO A 156 -31.11 -32.96 -22.61
CA PRO A 156 -31.03 -33.81 -21.42
C PRO A 156 -32.39 -34.11 -20.77
N LEU A 157 -33.44 -33.33 -21.05
CA LEU A 157 -34.79 -33.57 -20.54
C LEU A 157 -35.47 -34.79 -21.17
N ALA A 158 -34.84 -35.40 -22.18
CA ALA A 158 -35.24 -36.72 -22.68
C ALA A 158 -35.11 -37.81 -21.59
N ASP A 159 -34.14 -37.67 -20.67
CA ASP A 159 -33.95 -38.54 -19.51
C ASP A 159 -34.94 -38.12 -18.39
N PRO A 160 -35.92 -38.97 -18.02
CA PRO A 160 -36.89 -38.65 -16.97
C PRO A 160 -36.25 -38.42 -15.59
N SER A 161 -35.02 -38.88 -15.36
CA SER A 161 -34.29 -38.65 -14.10
C SER A 161 -33.75 -37.23 -13.96
N VAL A 162 -33.52 -36.52 -15.08
CA VAL A 162 -33.00 -35.16 -15.11
C VAL A 162 -34.11 -34.17 -14.80
N LEU A 163 -34.09 -33.56 -13.62
CA LEU A 163 -35.08 -32.55 -13.21
C LEU A 163 -34.82 -31.19 -13.88
N VAL A 164 -33.55 -30.80 -13.98
CA VAL A 164 -33.12 -29.50 -14.48
C VAL A 164 -31.96 -29.69 -15.45
N ALA A 165 -32.03 -29.03 -16.61
CA ALA A 165 -30.89 -28.85 -17.49
C ALA A 165 -30.46 -27.37 -17.50
N THR A 166 -29.15 -27.10 -17.42
CA THR A 166 -28.62 -25.75 -17.20
C THR A 166 -27.23 -25.58 -17.83
N ASN A 167 -26.78 -24.34 -18.02
CA ASN A 167 -25.46 -24.00 -18.54
C ASN A 167 -24.91 -22.73 -17.86
N ASN A 168 -23.58 -22.55 -17.85
CA ASN A 168 -22.95 -21.31 -17.39
C ASN A 168 -22.82 -20.29 -18.52
N MET A 169 -22.45 -19.06 -18.17
CA MET A 169 -22.19 -17.99 -19.13
C MET A 169 -20.69 -17.80 -19.37
N LEU A 170 -20.28 -17.73 -20.63
CA LEU A 170 -18.92 -17.33 -20.99
C LEU A 170 -18.87 -15.81 -21.24
N PHE A 171 -17.99 -15.11 -20.52
CA PHE A 171 -17.75 -13.69 -20.75
C PHE A 171 -16.63 -13.53 -21.77
N VAL A 172 -16.90 -12.88 -22.90
CA VAL A 172 -15.91 -12.70 -23.96
C VAL A 172 -15.68 -11.20 -24.18
N PRO A 173 -14.43 -10.70 -24.10
CA PRO A 173 -14.14 -9.30 -24.36
C PRO A 173 -14.22 -9.02 -25.86
N GLU A 174 -15.42 -8.74 -26.35
CA GLU A 174 -15.68 -8.36 -27.76
C GLU A 174 -15.16 -6.94 -28.08
N ARG A 175 -14.88 -6.16 -27.03
CA ARG A 175 -14.30 -4.81 -27.12
C ARG A 175 -13.04 -4.71 -26.30
N LYS A 176 -12.30 -3.63 -26.52
CA LYS A 176 -11.13 -3.33 -25.71
C LYS A 176 -11.58 -2.85 -24.32
N GLY A 177 -11.59 -3.76 -23.35
CA GLY A 177 -11.79 -3.46 -21.93
C GLY A 177 -11.09 -4.50 -21.07
N PHE A 178 -10.29 -4.08 -20.11
CA PHE A 178 -9.53 -5.02 -19.29
C PHE A 178 -10.39 -5.72 -18.26
N TRP A 179 -11.30 -4.99 -17.61
CA TRP A 179 -12.08 -5.53 -16.52
C TRP A 179 -13.01 -6.66 -17.01
N THR A 180 -13.52 -6.56 -18.25
CA THR A 180 -14.24 -7.66 -18.92
C THR A 180 -13.32 -8.86 -19.18
N PHE A 181 -12.08 -8.64 -19.62
CA PHE A 181 -11.09 -9.71 -19.76
C PHE A 181 -10.73 -10.37 -18.42
N LEU A 182 -10.60 -9.57 -17.36
CA LEU A 182 -10.30 -10.07 -16.02
C LEU A 182 -11.48 -10.83 -15.42
N ARG A 183 -12.73 -10.42 -15.70
CA ARG A 183 -13.96 -11.20 -15.39
C ARG A 183 -13.91 -12.58 -16.04
N MET A 184 -13.60 -12.61 -17.34
CA MET A 184 -13.44 -13.87 -18.09
C MET A 184 -12.42 -14.77 -17.41
N ALA A 185 -11.21 -14.26 -17.14
CA ALA A 185 -10.14 -15.03 -16.50
C ALA A 185 -10.52 -15.52 -15.10
N TRP A 186 -11.17 -14.68 -14.29
CA TRP A 186 -11.59 -15.04 -12.93
C TRP A 186 -12.63 -16.17 -12.91
N LEU A 187 -13.64 -16.11 -13.77
CA LEU A 187 -14.65 -17.17 -13.88
C LEU A 187 -14.08 -18.44 -14.52
N GLY A 188 -13.15 -18.29 -15.47
CA GLY A 188 -12.40 -19.40 -16.05
C GLY A 188 -11.62 -20.18 -14.99
N TYR A 189 -11.07 -19.50 -13.97
CA TYR A 189 -10.35 -20.15 -12.88
C TYR A 189 -11.23 -21.13 -12.09
N ALA A 190 -12.49 -20.76 -11.80
CA ALA A 190 -13.43 -21.59 -11.04
C ALA A 190 -14.16 -22.64 -11.90
N THR A 191 -14.17 -22.49 -13.22
CA THR A 191 -14.91 -23.37 -14.15
C THR A 191 -14.67 -24.88 -13.90
N PRO A 192 -13.42 -25.38 -13.76
CA PRO A 192 -13.19 -26.80 -13.53
C PRO A 192 -13.88 -27.33 -12.27
N TYR A 193 -13.96 -26.49 -11.22
CA TYR A 193 -14.57 -26.86 -9.95
C TYR A 193 -16.09 -26.93 -10.02
N PHE A 194 -16.74 -26.02 -10.76
CA PHE A 194 -18.19 -26.08 -10.99
C PHE A 194 -18.61 -27.39 -11.64
N ILE A 195 -17.79 -27.84 -12.60
CA ILE A 195 -18.06 -29.07 -13.36
C ILE A 195 -17.76 -30.33 -12.56
N LEU A 196 -16.84 -30.29 -11.59
CA LEU A 196 -16.61 -31.41 -10.66
C LEU A 196 -17.75 -31.66 -9.68
N MET A 197 -18.45 -30.60 -9.28
CA MET A 197 -19.43 -30.65 -8.19
C MET A 197 -20.87 -30.75 -8.68
N ASP A 198 -21.09 -30.95 -9.99
CA ASP A 198 -22.38 -30.76 -10.67
C ASP A 198 -23.05 -29.45 -10.20
N GLY A 199 -22.22 -28.43 -9.99
CA GLY A 199 -22.60 -27.14 -9.46
C GLY A 199 -23.28 -26.32 -10.55
N VAL A 200 -24.38 -25.67 -10.19
CA VAL A 200 -25.19 -24.91 -11.13
C VAL A 200 -24.90 -23.44 -10.99
N ASP A 201 -24.34 -22.89 -12.05
CA ASP A 201 -24.34 -21.47 -12.37
C ASP A 201 -25.09 -21.39 -13.70
N GLY A 202 -26.37 -20.99 -13.63
CA GLY A 202 -27.34 -21.13 -14.71
C GLY A 202 -27.61 -19.80 -15.41
N ALA A 203 -26.96 -19.56 -16.54
CA ALA A 203 -27.39 -18.53 -17.49
C ALA A 203 -28.77 -18.85 -18.08
N ALA A 204 -29.11 -20.14 -18.13
CA ALA A 204 -30.42 -20.65 -18.49
C ALA A 204 -30.80 -21.90 -17.68
N ILE A 205 -32.10 -22.06 -17.42
CA ILE A 205 -32.70 -23.16 -16.66
C ILE A 205 -33.81 -23.78 -17.51
N ALA A 206 -33.64 -25.02 -17.95
CA ALA A 206 -34.65 -25.79 -18.67
C ALA A 206 -35.25 -26.89 -17.79
N MET A 207 -36.58 -26.99 -17.80
CA MET A 207 -37.33 -28.00 -17.06
C MET A 207 -38.57 -28.43 -17.83
N ARG A 208 -39.06 -29.65 -17.58
CA ARG A 208 -40.39 -30.06 -18.05
C ARG A 208 -41.43 -29.30 -17.24
N ARG A 209 -42.53 -28.88 -17.87
CA ARG A 209 -43.60 -28.11 -17.20
C ARG A 209 -44.15 -28.85 -15.99
N LYS A 210 -44.43 -30.16 -16.14
CA LYS A 210 -44.89 -31.03 -15.04
C LYS A 210 -43.95 -31.04 -13.83
N ASP A 211 -42.64 -30.93 -14.08
CA ASP A 211 -41.65 -30.94 -13.01
C ASP A 211 -41.55 -29.57 -12.35
N PHE A 212 -41.70 -28.48 -13.11
CA PHE A 212 -41.78 -27.13 -12.54
C PHE A 212 -42.97 -26.99 -11.58
N GLU A 213 -44.14 -27.45 -12.02
CA GLU A 213 -45.38 -27.40 -11.23
C GLU A 213 -45.33 -28.36 -10.04
N GLY A 214 -44.88 -29.60 -10.24
CA GLY A 214 -44.84 -30.63 -9.20
C GLY A 214 -43.71 -30.46 -8.17
N PHE A 215 -42.59 -29.82 -8.52
CA PHE A 215 -41.43 -29.65 -7.62
C PHE A 215 -41.52 -28.40 -6.73
N GLY A 216 -42.52 -27.54 -6.93
CA GLY A 216 -42.71 -26.33 -6.13
C GLY A 216 -41.65 -25.25 -6.37
N VAL A 217 -41.17 -25.11 -7.62
CA VAL A 217 -40.08 -24.18 -7.99
C VAL A 217 -40.39 -22.73 -7.62
N ARG A 218 -41.67 -22.31 -7.73
CA ARG A 218 -42.12 -20.97 -7.37
C ARG A 218 -41.74 -20.60 -5.92
N LYS A 219 -41.97 -21.51 -4.98
CA LYS A 219 -41.66 -21.31 -3.55
C LYS A 219 -40.16 -21.15 -3.32
N VAL A 220 -39.35 -21.95 -4.00
CA VAL A 220 -37.87 -21.88 -3.92
C VAL A 220 -37.36 -20.53 -4.44
N TRP A 221 -37.92 -20.04 -5.55
CA TRP A 221 -37.48 -18.80 -6.19
C TRP A 221 -38.02 -17.52 -5.56
N GLU A 222 -39.12 -17.59 -4.81
CA GLU A 222 -39.65 -16.44 -4.08
C GLU A 222 -38.63 -15.93 -3.06
N GLY A 223 -38.03 -16.82 -2.26
CA GLY A 223 -37.05 -16.43 -1.22
C GLY A 223 -35.57 -16.46 -1.64
N ALA A 224 -35.25 -16.75 -2.90
CA ALA A 224 -33.87 -16.94 -3.35
C ALA A 224 -33.30 -15.73 -4.10
N ILE A 225 -32.08 -15.31 -3.72
CA ILE A 225 -31.32 -14.31 -4.47
C ILE A 225 -30.62 -14.91 -5.71
N ALA A 226 -30.17 -16.17 -5.61
CA ALA A 226 -29.58 -16.94 -6.71
C ALA A 226 -30.42 -18.20 -6.96
N ARG A 227 -31.32 -18.11 -7.93
CA ARG A 227 -32.42 -19.06 -8.15
C ARG A 227 -31.97 -20.42 -8.68
N ASP A 228 -30.98 -20.39 -9.54
CA ASP A 228 -30.30 -21.52 -10.14
C ASP A 228 -29.58 -22.36 -9.06
N LEU A 229 -28.85 -21.69 -8.17
CA LEU A 229 -28.19 -22.32 -7.02
C LEU A 229 -29.20 -22.84 -5.99
N ALA A 230 -30.26 -22.08 -5.69
CA ALA A 230 -31.33 -22.50 -4.79
C ALA A 230 -32.04 -23.77 -5.30
N LEU A 231 -32.46 -23.76 -6.57
CA LEU A 231 -33.14 -24.88 -7.20
C LEU A 231 -32.25 -26.12 -7.25
N SER A 232 -30.96 -25.94 -7.54
CA SER A 232 -30.01 -27.06 -7.64
C SER A 232 -29.67 -27.66 -6.29
N ARG A 233 -29.52 -26.82 -5.26
CA ARG A 233 -29.42 -27.28 -3.87
C ARG A 233 -30.64 -28.12 -3.49
N ARG A 234 -31.85 -27.65 -3.80
CA ARG A 234 -33.10 -28.36 -3.51
C ARG A 234 -33.23 -29.67 -4.30
N ALA A 235 -32.86 -29.66 -5.58
CA ALA A 235 -32.83 -30.86 -6.42
C ALA A 235 -31.89 -31.92 -5.86
N ARG A 236 -30.68 -31.55 -5.45
CA ARG A 236 -29.70 -32.47 -4.83
C ARG A 236 -30.20 -33.02 -3.50
N GLN A 237 -30.82 -32.20 -2.65
CA GLN A 237 -31.46 -32.65 -1.41
C GLN A 237 -32.59 -33.65 -1.65
N ALA A 238 -33.30 -33.51 -2.77
CA ALA A 238 -34.37 -34.42 -3.18
C ALA A 238 -33.88 -35.63 -4.00
N GLY A 239 -32.57 -35.83 -4.14
CA GLY A 239 -31.98 -36.93 -4.92
C GLY A 239 -32.26 -36.84 -6.43
N LYS A 240 -32.62 -35.66 -6.93
CA LYS A 240 -32.92 -35.41 -8.35
C LYS A 240 -31.67 -35.00 -9.11
N LYS A 241 -31.56 -35.44 -10.37
CA LYS A 241 -30.39 -35.18 -11.22
C LYS A 241 -30.50 -33.80 -11.85
N VAL A 242 -29.38 -33.07 -11.84
CA VAL A 242 -29.23 -31.78 -12.50
C VAL A 242 -28.15 -31.93 -13.58
N SER A 243 -28.48 -31.56 -14.82
CA SER A 243 -27.61 -31.76 -15.97
C SER A 243 -26.99 -30.45 -16.43
N PHE A 244 -25.66 -30.35 -16.33
CA PHE A 244 -24.91 -29.20 -16.84
C PHE A 244 -24.48 -29.42 -18.30
N VAL A 245 -24.97 -28.60 -19.22
CA VAL A 245 -24.85 -28.74 -20.68
C VAL A 245 -23.72 -27.86 -21.22
N THR A 246 -22.56 -28.46 -21.49
CA THR A 246 -21.35 -27.69 -21.85
C THR A 246 -21.34 -27.19 -23.30
N ARG A 247 -22.05 -27.85 -24.22
CA ARG A 247 -22.15 -27.42 -25.63
C ARG A 247 -23.01 -26.15 -25.81
N ALA A 248 -23.94 -25.93 -24.90
CA ALA A 248 -24.93 -24.86 -24.97
C ALA A 248 -24.54 -23.63 -24.15
N ILE A 249 -23.25 -23.42 -23.88
CA ILE A 249 -22.76 -22.26 -23.13
C ILE A 249 -22.98 -20.97 -23.95
N PRO A 250 -23.83 -20.03 -23.50
CA PRO A 250 -24.02 -18.72 -24.14
C PRO A 250 -22.85 -17.77 -23.87
N VAL A 251 -22.83 -16.65 -24.62
CA VAL A 251 -21.77 -15.64 -24.52
C VAL A 251 -22.34 -14.29 -24.13
N SER A 252 -21.70 -13.62 -23.18
CA SER A 252 -21.92 -12.21 -22.89
C SER A 252 -20.72 -11.37 -23.29
N GLY A 253 -20.97 -10.37 -24.15
CA GLY A 253 -19.99 -9.41 -24.64
C GLY A 253 -19.97 -8.09 -23.86
N GLU A 254 -20.68 -8.00 -22.73
CA GLU A 254 -20.90 -6.73 -22.05
C GLU A 254 -19.63 -6.13 -21.44
N GLY A 255 -19.40 -4.86 -21.75
CA GLY A 255 -18.33 -4.05 -21.16
C GLY A 255 -18.66 -3.64 -19.73
N LEU A 256 -17.69 -3.70 -18.83
CA LEU A 256 -17.86 -3.28 -17.44
C LEU A 256 -16.63 -2.55 -16.90
N GLY A 257 -16.85 -1.70 -15.90
CA GLY A 257 -15.77 -1.05 -15.14
C GLY A 257 -15.38 -1.83 -13.88
N PHE A 258 -14.24 -1.49 -13.27
CA PHE A 258 -13.73 -2.15 -12.05
C PHE A 258 -14.75 -2.28 -10.91
N ARG A 259 -15.57 -1.24 -10.66
CA ARG A 259 -16.58 -1.29 -9.58
C ARG A 259 -17.66 -2.34 -9.84
N GLN A 260 -18.11 -2.45 -11.08
CA GLN A 260 -19.07 -3.48 -11.49
C GLN A 260 -18.43 -4.86 -11.40
N LEU A 261 -17.18 -5.00 -11.88
CA LEU A 261 -16.40 -6.24 -11.76
C LEU A 261 -16.36 -6.71 -10.31
N PHE A 262 -15.87 -5.86 -9.41
CA PHE A 262 -15.65 -6.23 -8.02
C PHE A 262 -16.97 -6.60 -7.33
N ASN A 263 -18.05 -5.86 -7.59
CA ASN A 263 -19.37 -6.19 -7.05
C ASN A 263 -19.92 -7.50 -7.60
N ASP A 264 -19.81 -7.74 -8.91
CA ASP A 264 -20.29 -8.98 -9.54
C ASP A 264 -19.52 -10.19 -9.04
N LEU A 265 -18.19 -10.14 -9.02
CA LEU A 265 -17.35 -11.24 -8.55
C LEU A 265 -17.52 -11.51 -7.05
N SER A 266 -17.66 -10.46 -6.23
CA SER A 266 -17.93 -10.63 -4.80
C SER A 266 -19.31 -11.24 -4.56
N ARG A 267 -20.30 -10.90 -5.39
CA ARG A 267 -21.64 -11.50 -5.34
C ARG A 267 -21.59 -13.00 -5.64
N TRP A 268 -20.79 -13.43 -6.61
CA TRP A 268 -20.60 -14.86 -6.90
C TRP A 268 -20.05 -15.63 -5.71
N VAL A 269 -18.97 -15.13 -5.09
CA VAL A 269 -18.39 -15.79 -3.91
C VAL A 269 -19.38 -15.80 -2.74
N PHE A 270 -20.14 -14.72 -2.56
CA PHE A 270 -21.21 -14.65 -1.56
C PHE A 270 -22.31 -15.69 -1.82
N PHE A 271 -22.76 -15.87 -3.07
CA PHE A 271 -23.76 -16.88 -3.40
C PHE A 271 -23.29 -18.29 -3.04
N PHE A 272 -22.02 -18.63 -3.31
CA PHE A 272 -21.49 -19.92 -2.87
C PHE A 272 -21.47 -20.06 -1.35
N ARG A 273 -21.12 -19.00 -0.59
CA ARG A 273 -21.20 -19.04 0.88
C ARG A 273 -22.59 -19.45 1.38
N VAL A 274 -23.64 -18.93 0.76
CA VAL A 274 -25.03 -19.16 1.16
C VAL A 274 -25.53 -20.53 0.66
N TYR A 275 -25.37 -20.81 -0.63
CA TYR A 275 -26.01 -21.95 -1.28
C TYR A 275 -25.17 -23.23 -1.28
N ASP A 276 -23.84 -23.13 -1.19
CA ASP A 276 -22.91 -24.25 -1.19
C ASP A 276 -21.69 -23.98 -0.26
N PRO A 277 -21.90 -23.94 1.07
CA PRO A 277 -20.86 -23.56 2.02
C PRO A 277 -19.65 -24.50 2.02
N LEU A 278 -19.83 -25.75 1.61
CA LEU A 278 -18.75 -26.71 1.46
C LEU A 278 -17.84 -26.32 0.30
N PHE A 279 -18.42 -26.00 -0.87
CA PHE A 279 -17.67 -25.48 -2.01
C PHE A 279 -16.92 -24.19 -1.68
N TRP A 280 -17.61 -23.24 -1.03
CA TRP A 280 -17.00 -21.99 -0.57
C TRP A 280 -15.85 -22.25 0.42
N GLY A 281 -16.03 -23.15 1.38
CA GLY A 281 -15.01 -23.51 2.37
C GLY A 281 -13.76 -24.13 1.74
N MET A 282 -13.94 -25.03 0.75
CA MET A 282 -12.82 -25.60 0.00
C MET A 282 -12.00 -24.53 -0.73
N GLY A 283 -12.67 -23.58 -1.38
CA GLY A 283 -12.00 -22.46 -2.04
C GLY A 283 -11.28 -21.53 -1.06
N ALA A 284 -11.86 -21.27 0.11
CA ALA A 284 -11.24 -20.49 1.18
C ALA A 284 -9.96 -21.17 1.72
N VAL A 285 -9.99 -22.48 1.98
CA VAL A 285 -8.81 -23.25 2.40
C VAL A 285 -7.72 -23.22 1.33
N GLN A 286 -8.09 -23.44 0.06
CA GLN A 286 -7.14 -23.35 -1.05
C GLN A 286 -6.48 -21.96 -1.14
N LEU A 287 -7.26 -20.90 -0.93
CA LEU A 287 -6.74 -19.54 -0.93
C LEU A 287 -5.79 -19.27 0.25
N LEU A 288 -6.16 -19.68 1.46
CA LEU A 288 -5.35 -19.49 2.67
C LEU A 288 -4.01 -20.22 2.59
N VAL A 289 -3.99 -21.46 2.12
CA VAL A 289 -2.75 -22.22 1.94
C VAL A 289 -1.83 -21.54 0.90
N LYS A 290 -2.39 -21.03 -0.20
CA LYS A 290 -1.61 -20.26 -1.20
C LYS A 290 -1.03 -18.98 -0.62
N LEU A 291 -1.84 -18.21 0.12
CA LEU A 291 -1.35 -17.00 0.78
C LEU A 291 -0.23 -17.33 1.76
N TRP A 292 -0.39 -18.41 2.53
CA TRP A 292 0.64 -18.86 3.46
C TRP A 292 1.95 -19.24 2.75
N ILE A 293 1.89 -20.00 1.66
CA ILE A 293 3.06 -20.35 0.83
C ILE A 293 3.74 -19.08 0.27
N LEU A 294 2.96 -18.14 -0.27
CA LEU A 294 3.49 -16.90 -0.86
C LEU A 294 4.11 -15.99 0.21
N THR A 295 3.45 -15.82 1.35
CA THR A 295 3.99 -15.05 2.49
C THR A 295 5.27 -15.69 3.01
N TRP A 296 5.31 -17.01 3.18
CA TRP A 296 6.51 -17.70 3.61
C TRP A 296 7.65 -17.54 2.61
N ALA A 297 7.39 -17.67 1.31
CA ALA A 297 8.40 -17.50 0.27
C ALA A 297 8.93 -16.06 0.17
N VAL A 298 8.17 -15.05 0.62
CA VAL A 298 8.63 -13.66 0.74
C VAL A 298 9.48 -13.46 2.01
N LEU A 299 9.09 -14.06 3.13
CA LEU A 299 9.82 -13.98 4.41
C LEU A 299 11.12 -14.79 4.39
N HIS A 300 11.12 -15.90 3.66
CA HIS A 300 12.25 -16.79 3.44
C HIS A 300 12.44 -16.92 1.93
N PRO A 301 13.29 -16.07 1.30
CA PRO A 301 13.33 -15.87 -0.16
C PRO A 301 13.57 -17.17 -0.93
N CYS A 302 12.47 -17.87 -1.22
CA CYS A 302 12.42 -19.18 -1.87
C CYS A 302 11.65 -19.02 -3.18
N LEU A 303 12.33 -18.39 -4.15
CA LEU A 303 11.77 -18.11 -5.46
C LEU A 303 11.17 -19.35 -6.16
N PRO A 304 11.74 -20.58 -6.05
CA PRO A 304 11.15 -21.77 -6.66
C PRO A 304 9.76 -22.13 -6.12
N LEU A 305 9.53 -21.98 -4.80
CA LEU A 305 8.26 -22.32 -4.18
C LEU A 305 7.15 -21.32 -4.57
N ALA A 306 7.48 -20.02 -4.58
CA ALA A 306 6.56 -18.98 -5.06
C ALA A 306 6.25 -19.16 -6.56
N ALA A 307 7.27 -19.46 -7.37
CA ALA A 307 7.10 -19.71 -8.80
C ALA A 307 6.24 -20.95 -9.05
N PHE A 308 6.45 -22.04 -8.30
CA PHE A 308 5.66 -23.25 -8.40
C PHE A 308 4.19 -23.00 -8.10
N ALA A 309 3.88 -22.31 -7.00
CA ALA A 309 2.50 -21.98 -6.62
C ALA A 309 1.80 -21.16 -7.71
N LEU A 310 2.45 -20.14 -8.28
CA LEU A 310 1.87 -19.32 -9.35
C LEU A 310 1.76 -20.07 -10.68
N LEU A 311 2.75 -20.90 -11.03
CA LEU A 311 2.77 -21.66 -12.28
C LEU A 311 1.56 -22.58 -12.40
N THR A 312 1.10 -23.18 -11.30
CA THR A 312 -0.08 -24.05 -11.30
C THR A 312 -1.35 -23.32 -11.73
N ASP A 313 -1.54 -22.07 -11.31
CA ASP A 313 -2.68 -21.24 -11.68
C ASP A 313 -2.61 -20.78 -13.14
N MET A 314 -1.39 -20.47 -13.60
CA MET A 314 -1.13 -20.15 -15.01
C MET A 314 -1.47 -21.33 -15.92
N VAL A 315 -1.03 -22.55 -15.56
CA VAL A 315 -1.31 -23.78 -16.31
C VAL A 315 -2.81 -24.08 -16.31
N ASN A 316 -3.49 -23.98 -15.17
CA ASN A 316 -4.94 -24.18 -15.10
C ASN A 316 -5.70 -23.25 -16.07
N LEU A 317 -5.46 -21.94 -15.99
CA LEU A 317 -6.13 -20.97 -16.85
C LEU A 317 -5.83 -21.20 -18.34
N TYR A 318 -4.56 -21.48 -18.66
CA TYR A 318 -4.18 -21.82 -20.03
C TYR A 318 -4.98 -23.03 -20.56
N CYS A 319 -5.01 -24.12 -19.80
CA CYS A 319 -5.70 -25.35 -20.16
C CYS A 319 -7.22 -25.17 -20.26
N VAL A 320 -7.85 -24.42 -19.35
CA VAL A 320 -9.29 -24.12 -19.40
C VAL A 320 -9.64 -23.39 -20.70
N PHE A 321 -8.95 -22.30 -21.00
CA PHE A 321 -9.25 -21.52 -22.21
C PHE A 321 -8.84 -22.24 -23.49
N ARG A 322 -7.80 -23.08 -23.45
CA ARG A 322 -7.43 -23.95 -24.57
C ARG A 322 -8.53 -24.97 -24.85
N THR A 323 -9.12 -25.53 -23.81
CA THR A 323 -10.27 -26.45 -23.89
C THR A 323 -11.48 -25.74 -24.50
N TYR A 324 -11.83 -24.56 -24.01
CA TYR A 324 -12.92 -23.76 -24.60
C TYR A 324 -12.68 -23.45 -26.08
N ARG A 325 -11.47 -23.05 -26.48
CA ARG A 325 -11.14 -22.80 -27.89
C ARG A 325 -11.27 -24.06 -28.75
N ALA A 326 -10.88 -25.22 -28.23
CA ALA A 326 -10.90 -26.47 -28.98
C ALA A 326 -12.32 -26.98 -29.25
N PHE A 327 -13.22 -26.82 -28.27
CA PHE A 327 -14.57 -27.42 -28.34
C PHE A 327 -15.70 -26.42 -28.61
N LEU A 328 -15.48 -25.13 -28.37
CA LEU A 328 -16.45 -24.05 -28.55
C LEU A 328 -15.84 -22.85 -29.32
N PRO A 329 -15.23 -23.05 -30.50
CA PRO A 329 -14.52 -21.99 -31.21
C PRO A 329 -15.43 -20.81 -31.58
N ASP A 330 -16.67 -21.09 -31.96
CA ASP A 330 -17.64 -20.08 -32.41
C ASP A 330 -17.99 -19.06 -31.32
N ARG A 331 -17.86 -19.45 -30.05
CA ARG A 331 -18.11 -18.57 -28.89
C ARG A 331 -17.12 -17.40 -28.83
N PHE A 332 -15.97 -17.53 -29.47
CA PHE A 332 -14.93 -16.50 -29.52
C PHE A 332 -14.85 -15.78 -30.87
N ALA A 333 -15.78 -16.01 -31.79
CA ALA A 333 -15.76 -15.37 -33.12
C ALA A 333 -15.74 -13.83 -33.03
N GLY A 334 -16.45 -13.26 -32.04
CA GLY A 334 -16.50 -11.83 -31.78
C GLY A 334 -15.38 -11.27 -30.90
N ILE A 335 -14.39 -12.07 -30.48
CA ILE A 335 -13.37 -11.60 -29.53
C ILE A 335 -12.53 -10.46 -30.12
N HIS A 336 -12.31 -9.40 -29.34
CA HIS A 336 -11.54 -8.26 -29.81
C HIS A 336 -10.11 -8.68 -30.22
N PRO A 337 -9.53 -8.15 -31.32
CA PRO A 337 -8.20 -8.54 -31.81
C PRO A 337 -7.09 -8.47 -30.76
N SER A 338 -7.21 -7.57 -29.79
CA SER A 338 -6.27 -7.45 -28.67
C SER A 338 -6.17 -8.70 -27.78
N TYR A 339 -7.21 -9.53 -27.76
CA TYR A 339 -7.30 -10.73 -26.94
C TYR A 339 -7.23 -12.02 -27.78
N ARG A 340 -6.73 -11.97 -29.02
CA ARG A 340 -6.56 -13.17 -29.87
C ARG A 340 -5.76 -14.30 -29.22
N ARG A 341 -4.83 -13.99 -28.31
CA ARG A 341 -4.09 -14.97 -27.49
C ARG A 341 -4.65 -15.09 -26.07
N PHE A 342 -5.97 -15.17 -25.94
CA PHE A 342 -6.64 -15.09 -24.64
C PHE A 342 -6.22 -16.20 -23.66
N GLU A 343 -5.81 -17.38 -24.12
CA GLU A 343 -5.35 -18.45 -23.23
C GLU A 343 -4.05 -18.06 -22.52
N LEU A 344 -3.09 -17.52 -23.28
CA LEU A 344 -1.82 -17.05 -22.73
C LEU A 344 -2.03 -15.80 -21.87
N LEU A 345 -2.87 -14.87 -22.31
CA LEU A 345 -3.16 -13.66 -21.54
C LEU A 345 -3.84 -14.02 -20.21
N ALA A 346 -4.78 -14.96 -20.21
CA ALA A 346 -5.46 -15.40 -18.99
C ALA A 346 -4.48 -16.10 -18.03
N ALA A 347 -3.59 -16.94 -18.56
CA ALA A 347 -2.51 -17.54 -17.77
C ALA A 347 -1.63 -16.46 -17.11
N LEU A 348 -1.19 -15.46 -17.87
CA LEU A 348 -0.40 -14.34 -17.33
C LEU A 348 -1.17 -13.47 -16.32
N ALA A 349 -2.51 -13.48 -16.36
CA ALA A 349 -3.36 -12.78 -15.41
C ALA A 349 -3.59 -13.54 -14.10
N ALA A 350 -3.09 -14.78 -13.96
CA ALA A 350 -3.30 -15.62 -12.76
C ALA A 350 -2.98 -14.91 -11.42
N PRO A 351 -1.88 -14.15 -11.26
CA PRO A 351 -1.61 -13.45 -10.00
C PRO A 351 -2.66 -12.39 -9.66
N LEU A 352 -3.19 -11.70 -10.67
CA LEU A 352 -4.25 -10.70 -10.49
C LEU A 352 -5.60 -11.36 -10.17
N VAL A 353 -5.88 -12.51 -10.79
CA VAL A 353 -7.06 -13.32 -10.48
C VAL A 353 -7.00 -13.80 -9.03
N LEU A 354 -5.85 -14.30 -8.57
CA LEU A 354 -5.64 -14.69 -7.18
C LEU A 354 -5.87 -13.52 -6.21
N ALA A 355 -5.30 -12.34 -6.50
CA ALA A 355 -5.50 -11.15 -5.68
C ALA A 355 -6.99 -10.74 -5.61
N LEU A 356 -7.73 -10.84 -6.71
CA LEU A 356 -9.17 -10.59 -6.73
C LEU A 356 -9.93 -11.60 -5.87
N TYR A 357 -9.62 -12.90 -5.97
CA TYR A 357 -10.20 -13.93 -5.11
C TYR A 357 -10.01 -13.60 -3.63
N VAL A 358 -8.82 -13.14 -3.21
CA VAL A 358 -8.58 -12.69 -1.82
C VAL A 358 -9.58 -11.63 -1.40
N LEU A 359 -9.72 -10.57 -2.21
CA LEU A 359 -10.61 -9.47 -1.91
C LEU A 359 -12.10 -9.89 -1.94
N ASN A 360 -12.49 -10.76 -2.87
CA ASN A 360 -13.86 -11.26 -2.99
C ASN A 360 -14.23 -12.18 -1.82
N TYR A 361 -13.34 -13.09 -1.41
CA TYR A 361 -13.53 -13.95 -0.24
C TYR A 361 -13.60 -13.12 1.04
N ALA A 362 -12.67 -12.18 1.24
CA ALA A 362 -12.69 -11.28 2.40
C ALA A 362 -14.03 -10.54 2.47
N ARG A 363 -14.52 -9.97 1.36
CA ARG A 363 -15.83 -9.33 1.33
C ARG A 363 -16.98 -10.30 1.62
N SER A 364 -16.92 -11.53 1.12
CA SER A 364 -18.00 -12.51 1.31
C SER A 364 -18.16 -12.94 2.78
N VAL A 365 -17.08 -12.90 3.58
CA VAL A 365 -17.12 -13.22 5.02
C VAL A 365 -17.91 -12.17 5.81
N PHE A 366 -17.84 -10.90 5.39
CA PHE A 366 -18.38 -9.78 6.16
C PHE A 366 -19.68 -9.27 5.54
N GLY A 367 -20.79 -9.59 6.20
CA GLY A 367 -22.12 -9.05 5.93
C GLY A 367 -23.00 -9.96 5.07
N ASP A 368 -24.30 -9.75 5.22
CA ASP A 368 -25.38 -10.52 4.56
C ASP A 368 -26.12 -9.70 3.50
N ASP A 369 -25.54 -8.55 3.16
CA ASP A 369 -26.12 -7.54 2.28
C ASP A 369 -25.51 -7.64 0.87
N VAL A 370 -26.36 -7.83 -0.14
CA VAL A 370 -26.00 -7.93 -1.56
C VAL A 370 -26.57 -6.77 -2.36
N TRP A 371 -25.68 -6.06 -3.04
CA TRP A 371 -26.05 -5.02 -3.99
C TRP A 371 -26.24 -5.61 -5.39
N TRP A 372 -27.47 -5.60 -5.92
CA TRP A 372 -27.75 -6.15 -7.25
C TRP A 372 -28.87 -5.41 -7.98
N ALA A 373 -28.67 -5.13 -9.28
CA ALA A 373 -29.64 -4.49 -10.17
C ALA A 373 -30.30 -3.20 -9.62
N GLY A 374 -29.54 -2.41 -8.85
CA GLY A 374 -30.01 -1.15 -8.27
C GLY A 374 -30.74 -1.28 -6.92
N THR A 375 -30.77 -2.48 -6.33
CA THR A 375 -31.46 -2.78 -5.08
C THR A 375 -30.48 -3.41 -4.08
N LEU A 376 -30.59 -3.04 -2.80
CA LEU A 376 -29.90 -3.74 -1.72
C LEU A 376 -30.81 -4.83 -1.15
N TYR A 377 -30.31 -6.06 -1.17
CA TYR A 377 -30.97 -7.22 -0.60
C TYR A 377 -30.22 -7.66 0.65
N ARG A 378 -30.94 -8.11 1.66
CA ARG A 378 -30.37 -8.82 2.81
C ARG A 378 -30.78 -10.28 2.75
N VAL A 379 -29.81 -11.17 2.90
CA VAL A 379 -29.96 -12.61 2.72
C VAL A 379 -29.75 -13.28 4.07
N HIS A 380 -30.84 -13.66 4.72
CA HIS A 380 -30.80 -14.35 6.02
C HIS A 380 -30.54 -15.85 5.85
N GLY A 381 -30.86 -16.40 4.68
CA GLY A 381 -30.63 -17.80 4.32
C GLY A 381 -30.86 -18.07 2.83
N PRO A 382 -30.67 -19.32 2.36
CA PRO A 382 -30.81 -19.68 0.94
C PRO A 382 -32.19 -19.35 0.33
N GLU A 383 -33.24 -19.42 1.12
CA GLU A 383 -34.64 -19.15 0.72
C GLU A 383 -35.27 -18.05 1.60
N GLU A 384 -34.45 -17.21 2.24
CA GLU A 384 -34.89 -16.12 3.12
C GLU A 384 -34.25 -14.79 2.68
N LEU A 385 -34.98 -14.05 1.86
CA LEU A 385 -34.57 -12.79 1.24
C LEU A 385 -35.43 -11.63 1.73
N GLU A 386 -34.78 -10.51 2.05
CA GLU A 386 -35.43 -9.26 2.41
C GLU A 386 -34.94 -8.13 1.48
N VAL A 387 -35.88 -7.34 0.96
CA VAL A 387 -35.56 -6.11 0.22
C VAL A 387 -35.41 -4.97 1.22
N VAL A 388 -34.17 -4.58 1.54
CA VAL A 388 -33.88 -3.62 2.62
C VAL A 388 -34.14 -2.17 2.20
N ALA A 389 -33.58 -1.72 1.07
CA ALA A 389 -33.77 -0.37 0.52
C ALA A 389 -33.10 -0.21 -0.86
N ARG A 390 -33.60 0.73 -1.69
CA ARG A 390 -32.76 1.43 -2.70
C ARG A 390 -31.86 2.39 -1.92
N PRO A 391 -30.53 2.41 -2.13
CA PRO A 391 -29.62 2.86 -1.11
C PRO A 391 -29.66 4.38 -1.00
N PRO A 392 -29.59 4.90 0.22
CA PRO A 392 -29.20 6.27 0.47
C PRO A 392 -27.73 6.47 0.07
N PHE A 393 -27.45 7.70 -0.32
CA PHE A 393 -26.19 8.38 -0.64
C PHE A 393 -24.92 8.06 0.20
N LEU A 394 -24.97 7.27 1.28
CA LEU A 394 -23.95 7.20 2.35
C LEU A 394 -22.76 6.26 2.09
N PHE A 395 -22.94 5.08 1.47
CA PHE A 395 -21.84 4.11 1.30
C PHE A 395 -20.75 4.59 0.31
N LYS A 396 -21.08 5.50 -0.61
CA LYS A 396 -20.12 6.14 -1.53
C LYS A 396 -19.20 7.16 -0.84
N ARG A 397 -19.56 7.65 0.36
CA ARG A 397 -18.87 8.78 1.02
C ARG A 397 -17.67 8.36 1.87
N PHE A 398 -17.68 7.17 2.47
CA PHE A 398 -16.67 6.77 3.47
C PHE A 398 -15.52 5.88 2.94
N LEU A 399 -15.71 5.17 1.82
CA LEU A 399 -14.64 4.34 1.24
C LEU A 399 -13.36 5.13 0.88
N PRO A 400 -13.43 6.34 0.27
CA PRO A 400 -12.23 7.13 -0.01
C PRO A 400 -11.48 7.55 1.28
N VAL A 401 -12.21 7.81 2.37
CA VAL A 401 -11.63 8.13 3.68
C VAL A 401 -10.82 6.95 4.21
N GLY A 402 -11.41 5.75 4.23
CA GLY A 402 -10.70 4.54 4.68
C GLY A 402 -9.44 4.24 3.86
N LEU A 403 -9.49 4.40 2.54
CA LEU A 403 -8.34 4.19 1.66
C LEU A 403 -7.21 5.20 1.92
N VAL A 404 -7.55 6.48 2.07
CA VAL A 404 -6.55 7.55 2.31
C VAL A 404 -5.91 7.42 3.69
N VAL A 405 -6.70 7.09 4.72
CA VAL A 405 -6.17 6.85 6.07
C VAL A 405 -5.24 5.63 6.08
N LEU A 406 -5.67 4.49 5.50
CA LEU A 406 -4.82 3.31 5.41
C LEU A 406 -3.52 3.59 4.65
N ALA A 407 -3.62 4.29 3.53
CA ALA A 407 -2.47 4.66 2.72
C ALA A 407 -1.48 5.56 3.48
N GLY A 408 -1.98 6.56 4.22
CA GLY A 408 -1.17 7.39 5.11
C GLY A 408 -0.52 6.56 6.22
N SER A 409 -1.28 5.66 6.86
CA SER A 409 -0.75 4.80 7.90
C SER A 409 0.34 3.84 7.42
N LEU A 410 0.22 3.31 6.20
CA LEU A 410 1.26 2.49 5.58
C LEU A 410 2.54 3.27 5.30
N LEU A 411 2.43 4.55 4.92
CA LEU A 411 3.60 5.43 4.83
C LEU A 411 4.24 5.62 6.21
N GLY A 412 3.44 5.81 7.26
CA GLY A 412 3.93 5.98 8.64
C GLY A 412 4.63 4.74 9.19
N ALA A 413 4.11 3.55 8.88
CA ALA A 413 4.77 2.28 9.20
C ALA A 413 6.17 2.16 8.56
N GLY A 414 6.43 2.86 7.45
CA GLY A 414 7.75 2.92 6.82
C GLY A 414 8.84 3.56 7.70
N TYR A 415 8.47 4.29 8.75
CA TYR A 415 9.40 4.92 9.69
C TYR A 415 9.68 4.08 10.93
N TRP A 416 8.99 2.95 11.09
CA TRP A 416 9.23 2.06 12.21
C TRP A 416 10.56 1.33 12.03
N PRO A 417 11.24 0.98 13.14
CA PRO A 417 12.38 0.07 13.08
C PRO A 417 12.06 -1.20 12.28
N GLY A 418 12.89 -1.53 11.29
CA GLY A 418 12.72 -2.68 10.41
C GLY A 418 12.68 -2.32 8.92
N ARG A 419 12.39 -3.32 8.07
CA ARG A 419 12.40 -3.17 6.60
C ARG A 419 11.01 -2.84 6.02
N LEU A 420 10.19 -2.07 6.75
CA LEU A 420 8.84 -1.69 6.32
C LEU A 420 8.79 -0.51 5.34
N GLY A 421 9.95 0.06 4.99
CA GLY A 421 10.08 1.12 3.99
C GLY A 421 9.50 0.80 2.61
N ILE A 422 9.25 -0.49 2.30
CA ILE A 422 8.63 -0.92 1.04
C ILE A 422 7.24 -0.30 0.83
N PHE A 423 6.50 -0.02 1.92
CA PHE A 423 5.16 0.56 1.82
C PHE A 423 5.15 1.98 1.24
N ALA A 424 6.22 2.75 1.43
CA ALA A 424 6.34 4.10 0.87
C ALA A 424 6.24 4.11 -0.67
N TRP A 425 6.63 3.02 -1.33
CA TRP A 425 6.61 2.87 -2.79
C TRP A 425 5.20 2.69 -3.38
N PHE A 426 4.19 2.45 -2.55
CA PHE A 426 2.81 2.25 -3.00
C PHE A 426 1.79 3.11 -2.24
N ALA A 427 2.20 3.77 -1.14
CA ALA A 427 1.32 4.53 -0.28
C ALA A 427 0.64 5.72 -0.97
N PHE A 428 1.23 6.34 -1.99
CA PHE A 428 0.59 7.48 -2.66
C PHE A 428 -0.40 7.06 -3.76
N ILE A 429 -0.42 5.80 -4.19
CA ILE A 429 -1.31 5.35 -5.29
C ILE A 429 -2.80 5.54 -4.93
N PRO A 430 -3.30 5.10 -3.76
CA PRO A 430 -4.70 5.33 -3.40
C PRO A 430 -5.03 6.83 -3.26
N LEU A 431 -4.11 7.63 -2.71
CA LEU A 431 -4.26 9.07 -2.58
C LEU A 431 -4.42 9.74 -3.95
N LEU A 432 -3.52 9.43 -4.89
CA LEU A 432 -3.56 9.91 -6.28
C LEU A 432 -4.87 9.54 -6.96
N TRP A 433 -5.36 8.31 -6.73
CA TRP A 433 -6.63 7.85 -7.29
C TRP A 433 -7.84 8.62 -6.76
N VAL A 434 -7.83 9.02 -5.48
CA VAL A 434 -8.88 9.83 -4.87
C VAL A 434 -8.83 11.26 -5.38
N ILE A 435 -7.65 11.90 -5.42
CA ILE A 435 -7.55 13.32 -5.76
C ILE A 435 -7.65 13.62 -7.27
N ARG A 436 -7.51 12.63 -8.16
CA ARG A 436 -7.48 12.83 -9.62
C ARG A 436 -8.67 13.60 -10.19
N ASN A 437 -9.85 13.43 -9.61
CA ASN A 437 -11.09 14.07 -10.05
C ASN A 437 -11.58 15.13 -9.07
N GLU A 438 -10.79 15.44 -8.04
CA GLU A 438 -11.17 16.44 -7.04
C GLU A 438 -10.55 17.80 -7.39
N PRO A 439 -11.25 18.91 -7.10
CA PRO A 439 -10.67 20.24 -7.20
C PRO A 439 -9.52 20.40 -6.18
N SER A 440 -8.58 21.29 -6.48
CA SER A 440 -7.43 21.60 -5.61
C SER A 440 -7.79 21.80 -4.13
N ARG A 441 -8.90 22.51 -3.83
CA ARG A 441 -9.39 22.71 -2.45
C ARG A 441 -9.70 21.41 -1.69
N LYS A 442 -10.23 20.40 -2.36
CA LYS A 442 -10.51 19.09 -1.74
C LYS A 442 -9.26 18.21 -1.72
N ALA A 443 -8.35 18.38 -2.68
CA ALA A 443 -7.06 17.71 -2.66
C ALA A 443 -6.21 18.14 -1.45
N LEU A 444 -6.31 19.41 -1.02
CA LEU A 444 -5.74 19.87 0.26
C LEU A 444 -6.27 19.02 1.43
N LEU A 445 -7.59 18.83 1.52
CA LEU A 445 -8.20 18.04 2.60
C LEU A 445 -7.79 16.57 2.56
N TRP A 446 -7.77 15.95 1.38
CA TRP A 446 -7.33 14.56 1.22
C TRP A 446 -5.85 14.38 1.56
N GLY A 447 -5.00 15.29 1.11
CA GLY A 447 -3.58 15.31 1.47
C GLY A 447 -3.37 15.55 2.96
N TRP A 448 -4.17 16.42 3.58
CA TRP A 448 -4.13 16.66 5.02
C TRP A 448 -4.49 15.41 5.82
N LEU A 449 -5.60 14.74 5.48
CA LEU A 449 -6.02 13.49 6.12
C LEU A 449 -4.96 12.39 5.97
N PHE A 450 -4.40 12.24 4.77
CA PHE A 450 -3.29 11.31 4.50
C PHE A 450 -2.09 11.61 5.42
N GLY A 451 -1.68 12.87 5.50
CA GLY A 451 -0.54 13.29 6.29
C GLY A 451 -0.77 13.17 7.80
N CYS A 452 -2.00 13.41 8.29
CA CYS A 452 -2.37 13.15 9.68
C CYS A 452 -2.21 11.66 10.04
N ALA A 453 -2.70 10.77 9.16
CA ALA A 453 -2.58 9.32 9.35
C ALA A 453 -1.12 8.84 9.28
N TRP A 454 -0.34 9.40 8.37
CA TRP A 454 1.11 9.17 8.29
C TRP A 454 1.83 9.54 9.58
N TYR A 455 1.63 10.76 10.07
CA TYR A 455 2.37 11.24 11.22
C TYR A 455 1.96 10.52 12.51
N ALA A 456 0.65 10.30 12.70
CA ALA A 456 0.12 9.60 13.87
C ALA A 456 0.65 8.16 13.99
N SER A 457 0.71 7.45 12.86
CA SER A 457 1.19 6.07 12.83
C SER A 457 2.72 5.96 12.83
N GLY A 458 3.45 6.95 12.29
CA GLY A 458 4.92 6.95 12.25
C GLY A 458 5.60 7.43 13.53
N THR A 459 4.86 8.11 14.42
CA THR A 459 5.39 8.67 15.68
C THR A 459 4.53 8.35 16.92
N PRO A 460 4.03 7.12 17.14
CA PRO A 460 3.12 6.86 18.27
C PRO A 460 3.80 7.07 19.65
N TRP A 461 5.13 7.01 19.70
CA TRP A 461 5.93 7.35 20.88
C TRP A 461 5.76 8.81 21.35
N LEU A 462 5.36 9.72 20.45
CA LEU A 462 5.19 11.14 20.77
C LEU A 462 4.11 11.36 21.84
N LEU A 463 3.14 10.44 21.96
CA LEU A 463 2.15 10.47 23.03
C LEU A 463 2.80 10.42 24.43
N GLY A 464 3.81 9.54 24.60
CA GLY A 464 4.56 9.42 25.86
C GLY A 464 5.39 10.66 26.16
N VAL A 465 6.01 11.23 25.13
CA VAL A 465 6.78 12.48 25.22
C VAL A 465 5.88 13.64 25.64
N ILE A 466 4.75 13.83 24.97
CA ILE A 466 3.76 14.89 25.27
C ILE A 466 3.28 14.75 26.71
N LYS A 467 2.91 13.54 27.13
CA LYS A 467 2.48 13.27 28.51
C LYS A 467 3.56 13.68 29.53
N GLY A 468 4.81 13.34 29.27
CA GLY A 468 5.95 13.65 30.14
C GLY A 468 6.28 15.15 30.19
N TRP A 469 6.44 15.78 29.03
CA TRP A 469 6.85 17.18 28.92
C TRP A 469 5.76 18.15 29.40
N LEU A 470 4.49 17.88 29.07
CA LEU A 470 3.38 18.73 29.49
C LEU A 470 2.86 18.39 30.90
N ASN A 471 3.25 17.25 31.47
CA ASN A 471 2.78 16.75 32.78
C ASN A 471 1.24 16.73 32.90
N ILE A 472 0.60 16.24 31.84
CA ILE A 472 -0.87 16.13 31.72
C ILE A 472 -1.30 14.66 31.78
N ARG A 473 -2.51 14.42 32.29
CA ARG A 473 -3.11 13.06 32.35
C ARG A 473 -3.86 12.75 31.06
N MET A 474 -4.30 11.50 30.90
CA MET A 474 -5.18 11.15 29.77
C MET A 474 -6.58 11.75 30.02
N PRO A 475 -7.30 12.21 28.97
CA PRO A 475 -7.02 12.05 27.54
C PRO A 475 -6.28 13.20 26.84
N GLU A 476 -5.88 14.26 27.55
CA GLU A 476 -5.35 15.52 26.99
C GLU A 476 -4.15 15.36 26.03
N PRO A 477 -3.14 14.47 26.28
CA PRO A 477 -2.07 14.17 25.33
C PRO A 477 -2.55 13.76 23.94
N VAL A 478 -3.71 13.11 23.84
CA VAL A 478 -4.27 12.67 22.55
C VAL A 478 -4.68 13.88 21.72
N LEU A 479 -5.23 14.92 22.36
CA LEU A 479 -5.59 16.17 21.69
C LEU A 479 -4.34 16.90 21.18
N TRP A 480 -3.29 16.97 22.01
CA TRP A 480 -2.01 17.55 21.59
C TRP A 480 -1.35 16.76 20.46
N LEU A 481 -1.38 15.43 20.51
CA LEU A 481 -0.90 14.59 19.42
C LEU A 481 -1.70 14.85 18.14
N ALA A 482 -3.02 14.97 18.23
CA ALA A 482 -3.88 15.30 17.09
C ALA A 482 -3.52 16.66 16.49
N VAL A 483 -3.21 17.67 17.31
CA VAL A 483 -2.73 18.99 16.84
C VAL A 483 -1.39 18.86 16.10
N VAL A 484 -0.43 18.10 16.64
CA VAL A 484 0.87 17.89 15.97
C VAL A 484 0.70 17.12 14.66
N CYS A 485 -0.17 16.11 14.63
CA CYS A 485 -0.48 15.36 13.41
C CYS A 485 -1.18 16.26 12.38
N ALA A 486 -2.12 17.10 12.81
CA ALA A 486 -2.79 18.10 11.97
C ALA A 486 -1.80 19.09 11.36
N TYR A 487 -0.80 19.53 12.12
CA TYR A 487 0.25 20.41 11.64
C TYR A 487 1.13 19.74 10.58
N HIS A 488 1.68 18.56 10.85
CA HIS A 488 2.52 17.85 9.88
C HIS A 488 1.71 17.35 8.67
N GLY A 489 0.41 17.11 8.83
CA GLY A 489 -0.50 16.81 7.73
C GLY A 489 -0.57 17.91 6.68
N LEU A 490 -0.27 19.17 7.04
CA LEU A 490 -0.25 20.29 6.10
C LEU A 490 0.81 20.15 5.01
N ILE A 491 1.87 19.36 5.22
CA ILE A 491 2.89 19.06 4.21
C ILE A 491 2.24 18.38 3.00
N PHE A 492 1.50 17.29 3.25
CA PHE A 492 0.82 16.55 2.20
C PHE A 492 -0.44 17.26 1.71
N ALA A 493 -1.06 18.09 2.54
CA ALA A 493 -2.09 19.03 2.09
C ALA A 493 -1.52 19.94 0.98
N ALA A 494 -0.44 20.66 1.28
CA ALA A 494 0.23 21.56 0.35
C ALA A 494 0.70 20.84 -0.93
N ALA A 495 1.33 19.67 -0.79
CA ALA A 495 1.76 18.86 -1.94
C ALA A 495 0.58 18.48 -2.85
N CYS A 496 -0.52 17.95 -2.29
CA CYS A 496 -1.69 17.52 -3.07
C CYS A 496 -2.43 18.71 -3.70
N GLY A 497 -2.58 19.80 -2.96
CA GLY A 497 -3.18 21.04 -3.47
C GLY A 497 -2.38 21.62 -4.63
N ALA A 498 -1.06 21.74 -4.47
CA ALA A 498 -0.15 22.24 -5.50
C ALA A 498 -0.12 21.32 -6.74
N ALA A 499 -0.04 20.00 -6.54
CA ALA A 499 -0.07 19.03 -7.64
C ALA A 499 -1.38 19.14 -8.45
N ARG A 500 -2.53 19.26 -7.79
CA ARG A 500 -3.83 19.41 -8.46
C ARG A 500 -4.00 20.77 -9.14
N TRP A 501 -3.54 21.84 -8.50
CA TRP A 501 -3.55 23.18 -9.10
C TRP A 501 -2.68 23.24 -10.38
N LEU A 502 -1.45 22.71 -10.33
CA LEU A 502 -0.58 22.60 -11.51
C LEU A 502 -1.20 21.72 -12.60
N ALA A 503 -1.77 20.57 -12.22
CA ALA A 503 -2.41 19.67 -13.16
C ALA A 503 -3.62 20.30 -13.85
N GLU A 504 -4.43 21.07 -13.12
CA GLU A 504 -5.55 21.84 -13.68
C GLU A 504 -5.06 22.93 -14.62
N ALA A 505 -4.02 23.67 -14.24
CA ALA A 505 -3.42 24.70 -15.09
C ALA A 505 -2.87 24.11 -16.41
N TRP A 506 -2.21 22.95 -16.34
CA TRP A 506 -1.71 22.26 -17.53
C TRP A 506 -2.81 21.66 -18.39
N ARG A 507 -3.87 21.10 -17.77
CA ARG A 507 -5.06 20.67 -18.50
C ARG A 507 -5.68 21.83 -19.29
N MET A 508 -5.87 22.98 -18.64
CA MET A 508 -6.51 24.15 -19.26
C MET A 508 -5.65 24.81 -20.33
N ARG A 509 -4.34 24.93 -20.10
CA ARG A 509 -3.43 25.64 -21.02
C ARG A 509 -2.86 24.77 -22.14
N ARG A 510 -2.73 23.47 -21.92
CA ARG A 510 -2.03 22.54 -22.83
C ARG A 510 -2.87 21.34 -23.26
N GLY A 511 -4.13 21.25 -22.83
CA GLY A 511 -5.02 20.13 -23.20
C GLY A 511 -4.57 18.77 -22.68
N MET A 512 -3.75 18.74 -21.62
CA MET A 512 -3.18 17.50 -21.09
C MET A 512 -4.25 16.61 -20.43
N ASP A 513 -4.10 15.30 -20.58
CA ASP A 513 -4.91 14.33 -19.84
C ASP A 513 -4.82 14.59 -18.31
N PRO A 514 -5.93 14.60 -17.56
CA PRO A 514 -5.93 14.90 -16.14
C PRO A 514 -5.04 13.98 -15.30
N SER A 515 -4.96 12.69 -15.64
CA SER A 515 -4.14 11.73 -14.90
C SER A 515 -2.66 11.95 -15.18
N VAL A 516 -2.31 12.19 -16.45
CA VAL A 516 -0.96 12.56 -16.89
C VAL A 516 -0.48 13.84 -16.23
N ALA A 517 -1.31 14.89 -16.24
CA ALA A 517 -0.98 16.17 -15.64
C ALA A 517 -0.77 16.06 -14.12
N LEU A 518 -1.62 15.29 -13.42
CA LEU A 518 -1.47 15.04 -11.99
C LEU A 518 -0.19 14.28 -11.65
N ALA A 519 0.08 13.18 -12.35
CA ALA A 519 1.27 12.37 -12.08
C ALA A 519 2.57 13.15 -12.35
N ALA A 520 2.60 13.96 -13.41
CA ALA A 520 3.71 14.84 -13.74
C ALA A 520 3.94 15.92 -12.66
N ALA A 521 2.87 16.46 -12.07
CA ALA A 521 2.95 17.50 -11.05
C ALA A 521 3.24 16.96 -9.64
N PHE A 522 2.94 15.69 -9.37
CA PHE A 522 2.93 15.14 -8.02
C PHE A 522 4.32 15.09 -7.36
N ALA A 523 5.31 14.45 -8.00
CA ALA A 523 6.63 14.31 -7.41
C ALA A 523 7.33 15.67 -7.15
N PRO A 524 7.32 16.65 -8.09
CA PRO A 524 7.81 18.00 -7.80
C PRO A 524 7.10 18.67 -6.62
N ALA A 525 5.78 18.51 -6.51
CA ALA A 525 5.00 19.10 -5.44
C ALA A 525 5.33 18.50 -4.06
N VAL A 526 5.53 17.17 -3.97
CA VAL A 526 5.97 16.50 -2.74
C VAL A 526 7.37 16.98 -2.33
N VAL A 527 8.33 16.99 -3.26
CA VAL A 527 9.71 17.42 -3.00
C VAL A 527 9.74 18.89 -2.54
N ALA A 528 8.96 19.77 -3.19
CA ALA A 528 8.85 21.16 -2.79
C ALA A 528 8.23 21.30 -1.38
N ALA A 529 7.14 20.59 -1.11
CA ALA A 529 6.49 20.64 0.20
C ALA A 529 7.45 20.19 1.33
N GLU A 530 8.22 19.10 1.14
CA GLU A 530 9.20 18.67 2.13
C GLU A 530 10.36 19.66 2.33
N GLY A 531 10.82 20.31 1.25
CA GLY A 531 11.95 21.24 1.32
C GLY A 531 11.64 22.58 1.99
N PHE A 532 10.38 23.04 1.91
CA PHE A 532 9.97 24.37 2.36
C PHE A 532 9.08 24.37 3.60
N PHE A 533 8.36 23.28 3.88
CA PHE A 533 7.49 23.25 5.05
C PHE A 533 8.32 23.23 6.35
N PRO A 534 8.03 24.12 7.31
CA PRO A 534 8.71 24.11 8.60
C PRO A 534 8.24 22.91 9.42
N MET A 535 9.05 21.86 9.52
CA MET A 535 8.73 20.70 10.37
C MET A 535 9.16 20.96 11.82
N LEU A 536 8.27 20.67 12.78
CA LEU A 536 8.63 20.72 14.21
C LEU A 536 9.54 19.56 14.58
N PHE A 537 9.37 18.40 13.94
CA PHE A 537 10.30 17.27 14.02
C PHE A 537 10.61 16.84 12.57
N PRO A 538 11.79 17.21 12.03
CA PRO A 538 12.18 16.91 10.66
C PRO A 538 12.20 15.41 10.40
N VAL A 539 11.30 14.97 9.53
CA VAL A 539 11.17 13.59 9.08
C VAL A 539 10.82 13.66 7.59
N HIS A 540 11.67 13.08 6.76
CA HIS A 540 11.57 13.14 5.30
C HIS A 540 11.19 11.78 4.71
N LEU A 541 10.63 11.76 3.51
CA LEU A 541 10.26 10.54 2.80
C LEU A 541 11.47 9.62 2.58
N ALA A 542 12.66 10.18 2.42
CA ALA A 542 13.92 9.45 2.34
C ALA A 542 14.20 8.54 3.54
N ASP A 543 13.76 8.94 4.74
CA ASP A 543 14.09 8.24 5.98
C ASP A 543 13.36 6.90 6.09
N THR A 544 12.26 6.71 5.34
CA THR A 544 11.60 5.41 5.17
C THR A 544 12.54 4.35 4.60
N GLN A 545 13.61 4.76 3.92
CA GLN A 545 14.57 3.87 3.29
C GLN A 545 15.89 3.76 4.07
N SER A 546 15.95 4.28 5.30
CA SER A 546 17.17 4.31 6.14
C SER A 546 17.83 2.93 6.37
N PHE A 547 17.07 1.84 6.27
CA PHE A 547 17.59 0.46 6.35
C PHE A 547 18.16 -0.06 5.02
N HIS A 548 17.88 0.59 3.89
CA HIS A 548 18.31 0.19 2.56
C HIS A 548 19.57 0.94 2.14
N LEU A 549 20.72 0.56 2.72
CA LEU A 549 21.97 1.29 2.58
C LEU A 549 22.42 1.57 1.13
N PRO A 550 22.37 0.61 0.19
CA PRO A 550 22.72 0.91 -1.21
C PRO A 550 21.83 2.00 -1.82
N PHE A 551 20.51 1.91 -1.63
CA PHE A 551 19.56 2.86 -2.17
C PHE A 551 19.79 4.29 -1.64
N VAL A 552 20.02 4.46 -0.34
CA VAL A 552 20.16 5.80 0.28
C VAL A 552 21.47 6.51 -0.06
N GLN A 553 22.41 5.88 -0.77
CA GLN A 553 23.66 6.56 -1.13
C GLN A 553 23.43 7.83 -1.97
N ILE A 554 22.31 7.93 -2.70
CA ILE A 554 21.95 9.12 -3.48
C ILE A 554 21.73 10.35 -2.62
N VAL A 555 21.53 10.17 -1.32
CA VAL A 555 21.43 11.25 -0.35
C VAL A 555 22.73 12.06 -0.27
N GLY A 556 23.88 11.45 -0.52
CA GLY A 556 25.16 12.17 -0.63
C GLY A 556 25.28 13.09 -1.87
N THR A 557 24.28 13.11 -2.77
CA THR A 557 24.24 14.02 -3.92
C THR A 557 23.16 15.09 -3.73
N LEU A 558 21.88 14.71 -3.75
CA LEU A 558 20.76 15.67 -3.70
C LEU A 558 20.20 15.88 -2.29
N GLY A 559 20.84 15.31 -1.26
CA GLY A 559 20.25 15.22 0.08
C GLY A 559 19.01 14.31 0.07
N THR A 560 18.16 14.46 1.08
CA THR A 560 16.90 13.72 1.21
C THR A 560 15.90 13.95 0.05
N ALA A 561 16.10 14.98 -0.78
CA ALA A 561 15.29 15.23 -1.98
C ALA A 561 15.42 14.12 -3.05
N GLY A 562 16.58 13.49 -3.18
CA GLY A 562 16.85 12.45 -4.18
C GLY A 562 15.94 11.22 -4.00
N PRO A 563 15.96 10.57 -2.83
CA PRO A 563 15.03 9.47 -2.52
C PRO A 563 13.56 9.88 -2.58
N ALA A 564 13.22 11.06 -2.05
CA ALA A 564 11.83 11.55 -2.05
C ALA A 564 11.28 11.62 -3.47
N TRP A 565 12.11 12.07 -4.42
CA TRP A 565 11.73 12.05 -5.83
C TRP A 565 11.52 10.64 -6.37
N LEU A 566 12.45 9.71 -6.16
CA LEU A 566 12.34 8.35 -6.68
C LEU A 566 11.06 7.67 -6.17
N ILE A 567 10.74 7.84 -4.89
CA ILE A 567 9.55 7.26 -4.26
C ILE A 567 8.27 7.90 -4.81
N ALA A 568 8.18 9.24 -4.82
CA ALA A 568 6.98 9.94 -5.29
C ALA A 568 6.78 9.76 -6.82
N GLY A 569 7.86 9.76 -7.58
CA GLY A 569 7.86 9.54 -9.04
C GLY A 569 7.44 8.12 -9.42
N PHE A 570 7.91 7.10 -8.69
CA PHE A 570 7.46 5.73 -8.88
C PHE A 570 5.96 5.58 -8.59
N ASN A 571 5.48 6.13 -7.47
CA ASN A 571 4.04 6.11 -7.14
C ASN A 571 3.21 6.80 -8.25
N ALA A 572 3.65 7.94 -8.75
CA ALA A 572 2.99 8.67 -9.82
C ALA A 572 2.95 7.89 -11.14
N ALA A 573 4.05 7.22 -11.51
CA ALA A 573 4.11 6.39 -12.71
C ALA A 573 3.27 5.11 -12.60
N ALA A 574 3.29 4.45 -11.44
CA ALA A 574 2.43 3.32 -11.15
C ALA A 574 0.95 3.71 -11.23
N PHE A 575 0.58 4.86 -10.64
CA PHE A 575 -0.75 5.44 -10.78
C PHE A 575 -1.12 5.68 -12.25
N LEU A 576 -0.22 6.20 -13.08
CA LEU A 576 -0.49 6.41 -14.51
C LEU A 576 -0.79 5.13 -15.27
N VAL A 577 -0.04 4.05 -15.01
CA VAL A 577 -0.27 2.75 -15.64
C VAL A 577 -1.63 2.21 -15.22
N LEU A 578 -1.98 2.30 -13.94
CA LEU A 578 -3.28 1.87 -13.44
C LEU A 578 -4.44 2.72 -14.00
N ALA A 579 -4.23 4.03 -14.17
CA ALA A 579 -5.25 4.94 -14.69
C ALA A 579 -5.47 4.81 -16.20
N SER A 580 -4.48 4.33 -16.96
CA SER A 580 -4.54 4.17 -18.42
C SER A 580 -4.86 2.76 -18.90
N TRP A 581 -5.23 1.89 -17.98
CA TRP A 581 -5.30 0.47 -18.26
C TRP A 581 -6.33 0.12 -19.36
N ASP A 582 -7.38 0.93 -19.51
CA ASP A 582 -8.41 0.78 -20.56
C ASP A 582 -8.12 1.60 -21.85
N GLU A 583 -7.04 2.41 -21.89
CA GLU A 583 -6.69 3.26 -23.04
C GLU A 583 -6.05 2.47 -24.21
N THR A 584 -5.87 3.09 -25.39
CA THR A 584 -5.31 2.46 -26.61
C THR A 584 -3.91 1.85 -26.39
N ARG A 585 -3.56 0.80 -27.17
CA ARG A 585 -2.31 0.03 -26.98
C ARG A 585 -1.04 0.90 -27.05
N PRO A 586 -0.95 1.92 -27.94
CA PRO A 586 0.20 2.82 -27.99
C PRO A 586 0.37 3.64 -26.71
N VAL A 587 -0.72 4.15 -26.13
CA VAL A 587 -0.66 4.99 -24.93
C VAL A 587 -0.28 4.17 -23.70
N PHE A 588 -0.87 2.98 -23.55
CA PHE A 588 -0.49 2.04 -22.49
C PHE A 588 1.00 1.65 -22.58
N ARG A 589 1.53 1.34 -23.78
CA ARG A 589 2.96 1.03 -23.98
C ARG A 589 3.88 2.18 -23.60
N ARG A 590 3.52 3.42 -23.97
CA ARG A 590 4.31 4.62 -23.59
C ARG A 590 4.34 4.81 -22.06
N ARG A 591 3.20 4.64 -21.38
CA ARG A 591 3.12 4.77 -19.92
C ARG A 591 3.85 3.62 -19.21
N LEU A 592 3.79 2.40 -19.75
CA LEU A 592 4.59 1.28 -19.25
C LEU A 592 6.10 1.52 -19.45
N ALA A 593 6.51 2.14 -20.55
CA ALA A 593 7.90 2.53 -20.76
C ALA A 593 8.39 3.53 -19.70
N VAL A 594 7.55 4.44 -19.22
CA VAL A 594 7.89 5.34 -18.09
C VAL A 594 8.18 4.54 -16.82
N VAL A 595 7.34 3.55 -16.49
CA VAL A 595 7.59 2.67 -15.34
C VAL A 595 8.87 1.85 -15.53
N ALA A 596 9.11 1.32 -16.73
CA ALA A 596 10.34 0.60 -17.04
C ALA A 596 11.60 1.49 -16.94
N CYS A 597 11.54 2.73 -17.41
CA CYS A 597 12.63 3.71 -17.24
C CYS A 597 12.89 4.03 -15.77
N LEU A 598 11.84 4.22 -14.96
CA LEU A 598 12.00 4.42 -13.52
C LEU A 598 12.56 3.18 -12.83
N ALA A 599 12.11 1.98 -13.20
CA ALA A 599 12.66 0.73 -12.68
C ALA A 599 14.15 0.56 -13.05
N ALA A 600 14.53 0.91 -14.28
CA ALA A 600 15.93 0.93 -14.71
C ALA A 600 16.75 1.96 -13.92
N LEU A 601 16.19 3.13 -13.64
CA LEU A 601 16.84 4.14 -12.81
C LEU A 601 17.01 3.70 -11.36
N LEU A 602 16.03 3.01 -10.79
CA LEU A 602 16.12 2.40 -9.45
C LEU A 602 17.22 1.33 -9.43
N ALA A 603 17.29 0.47 -10.44
CA ALA A 603 18.35 -0.52 -10.57
C ALA A 603 19.74 0.13 -10.74
N ALA A 604 19.83 1.22 -11.51
CA ALA A 604 21.06 1.99 -11.67
C ALA A 604 21.50 2.65 -10.35
N ASN A 605 20.56 3.25 -9.60
CA ASN A 605 20.81 3.81 -8.28
C ASN A 605 21.32 2.73 -7.31
N GLU A 606 20.70 1.56 -7.33
CA GLU A 606 21.08 0.43 -6.49
C GLU A 606 22.49 -0.08 -6.82
N ALA A 607 22.81 -0.23 -8.11
CA ALA A 607 24.14 -0.63 -8.57
C ALA A 607 25.21 0.41 -8.21
N TRP A 608 24.92 1.70 -8.46
CA TRP A 608 25.79 2.80 -8.10
C TRP A 608 26.01 2.90 -6.58
N GLY A 609 24.96 2.72 -5.80
CA GLY A 609 25.02 2.72 -4.34
C GLY A 609 25.92 1.62 -3.79
N ARG A 610 25.79 0.38 -4.30
CA ARG A 610 26.68 -0.72 -3.93
C ARG A 610 28.15 -0.43 -4.26
N ARG A 611 28.42 0.10 -5.46
CA ARG A 611 29.77 0.53 -5.85
C ARG A 611 30.30 1.61 -4.93
N ARG A 612 29.51 2.65 -4.67
CA ARG A 612 29.90 3.79 -3.82
C ARG A 612 30.23 3.37 -2.39
N MET A 613 29.48 2.42 -1.84
CA MET A 613 29.75 1.83 -0.53
C MET A 613 31.08 1.07 -0.46
N GLY A 614 31.56 0.53 -1.59
CA GLY A 614 32.90 -0.05 -1.71
C GLY A 614 34.00 1.02 -1.77
N GLU A 615 33.79 2.07 -2.56
CA GLU A 615 34.71 3.21 -2.65
C GLU A 615 34.92 3.91 -1.30
N ILE A 616 33.85 4.11 -0.52
CA ILE A 616 33.91 4.70 0.82
C ILE A 616 34.77 3.86 1.77
N ARG A 617 34.65 2.53 1.67
CA ARG A 617 35.45 1.61 2.50
C ARG A 617 36.93 1.69 2.12
N ALA A 618 37.25 1.67 0.83
CA ALA A 618 38.62 1.78 0.35
C ALA A 618 39.26 3.14 0.75
N GLU A 619 38.49 4.23 0.66
CA GLU A 619 38.95 5.55 1.12
C GLU A 619 39.22 5.56 2.63
N ALA A 620 38.33 4.97 3.44
CA ALA A 620 38.53 4.85 4.88
C ALA A 620 39.81 4.07 5.22
N GLU A 621 40.03 2.92 4.59
CA GLU A 621 41.23 2.10 4.77
C GLU A 621 42.51 2.86 4.39
N ALA A 622 42.48 3.61 3.29
CA ALA A 622 43.61 4.45 2.86
C ALA A 622 43.95 5.56 3.86
N ARG A 623 42.93 6.23 4.43
CA ARG A 623 43.14 7.30 5.43
C ARG A 623 43.74 6.78 6.73
N VAL A 624 43.30 5.59 7.18
CA VAL A 624 43.92 4.92 8.33
C VAL A 624 45.38 4.58 8.05
N ALA A 625 45.69 4.03 6.87
CA ALA A 625 47.07 3.71 6.48
C ALA A 625 47.98 4.96 6.40
N GLN A 626 47.42 6.13 6.10
CA GLN A 626 48.13 7.42 6.11
C GLN A 626 48.28 8.04 7.51
N GLY A 627 47.83 7.36 8.57
CA GLY A 627 47.82 7.90 9.94
C GLY A 627 46.77 9.01 10.16
N ARG A 628 45.88 9.24 9.19
CA ARG A 628 44.79 10.23 9.26
C ARG A 628 43.54 9.61 9.87
N ALA A 629 43.68 9.17 11.11
CA ALA A 629 42.60 8.60 11.91
C ALA A 629 42.63 9.12 13.35
N LEU A 630 41.47 9.04 13.99
CA LEU A 630 41.24 9.41 15.37
C LEU A 630 40.83 8.16 16.15
N SER A 631 41.60 7.80 17.17
CA SER A 631 41.25 6.70 18.09
C SER A 631 40.43 7.24 19.24
N VAL A 632 39.18 6.79 19.36
CA VAL A 632 38.21 7.29 20.35
C VAL A 632 37.75 6.19 21.29
N ALA A 633 37.44 6.58 22.52
CA ALA A 633 36.67 5.77 23.46
C ALA A 633 35.40 6.53 23.88
N MET A 634 34.25 6.03 23.43
CA MET A 634 32.94 6.58 23.80
C MET A 634 32.39 5.81 24.99
N VAL A 635 32.06 6.52 26.06
CA VAL A 635 31.64 5.91 27.33
C VAL A 635 30.14 6.10 27.53
N GLN A 636 29.42 5.01 27.80
CA GLN A 636 28.01 5.04 28.19
C GLN A 636 27.87 4.48 29.60
N GLY A 637 27.66 5.37 30.58
CA GLY A 637 27.52 5.01 32.01
C GLY A 637 26.11 4.59 32.44
N ALA A 638 25.11 4.80 31.57
CA ALA A 638 23.71 4.36 31.66
C ALA A 638 22.97 4.46 33.02
N PRO A 639 22.51 5.65 33.45
CA PRO A 639 21.44 5.73 34.46
C PRO A 639 20.05 5.31 33.94
N TRP A 640 19.38 4.39 34.63
CA TRP A 640 18.03 4.65 35.18
C TRP A 640 17.69 3.67 36.32
N ASN A 641 17.51 4.18 37.53
CA ASN A 641 17.08 3.41 38.71
C ASN A 641 15.56 3.12 38.66
N LYS A 642 15.23 1.85 38.39
CA LYS A 642 14.08 1.03 38.87
C LYS A 642 12.61 1.50 38.80
N THR A 643 12.25 2.74 38.45
CA THR A 643 10.82 3.18 38.56
C THR A 643 10.11 3.59 37.25
N GLY A 644 10.75 3.54 36.08
CA GLY A 644 10.07 3.72 34.79
C GLY A 644 9.32 5.05 34.62
N SER A 645 9.63 6.05 35.45
CA SER A 645 8.92 7.33 35.50
C SER A 645 9.55 8.35 34.57
N ILE A 646 8.75 8.95 33.67
CA ILE A 646 9.13 10.04 32.75
C ILE A 646 9.30 11.39 33.52
N LEU A 647 9.28 11.39 34.85
CA LEU A 647 9.39 12.61 35.66
C LEU A 647 10.84 13.10 35.73
N PRO A 648 11.09 14.42 35.54
CA PRO A 648 12.44 14.96 35.59
C PRO A 648 12.97 14.98 37.03
N ARG A 649 13.85 14.03 37.37
CA ARG A 649 14.81 14.23 38.47
C ARG A 649 15.73 15.40 38.11
N PRO A 650 16.22 16.18 39.09
CA PRO A 650 17.22 17.21 38.82
C PRO A 650 18.42 16.60 38.09
N LEU A 651 18.80 17.19 36.94
CA LEU A 651 19.92 16.71 36.13
C LEU A 651 21.22 16.64 36.94
N SER A 652 21.37 17.54 37.91
CA SER A 652 22.50 17.57 38.84
C SER A 652 22.68 16.28 39.62
N LYS A 653 21.59 15.76 40.20
CA LYS A 653 21.60 14.49 40.95
C LYS A 653 21.90 13.30 40.04
N LEU A 654 21.37 13.30 38.82
CA LEU A 654 21.66 12.25 37.85
C LEU A 654 23.15 12.25 37.48
N ALA A 655 23.72 13.41 37.17
CA ALA A 655 25.15 13.50 36.85
C ALA A 655 26.04 13.01 38.01
N GLU A 656 25.71 13.38 39.27
CA GLU A 656 26.40 12.89 40.47
C GLU A 656 26.32 11.37 40.63
N GLU A 657 25.12 10.78 40.48
CA GLU A 657 24.91 9.33 40.60
C GLU A 657 25.71 8.54 39.53
N ASN A 658 25.93 9.10 38.35
CA ASN A 658 26.58 8.40 37.24
C ASN A 658 28.08 8.61 37.09
N LEU A 659 28.61 9.68 37.69
CA LEU A 659 30.02 10.02 37.58
C LEU A 659 30.95 8.82 37.89
N PRO A 660 30.71 7.99 38.92
CA PRO A 660 31.55 6.82 39.19
C PRO A 660 31.57 5.79 38.05
N ALA A 661 30.45 5.60 37.34
CA ALA A 661 30.40 4.71 36.19
C ALA A 661 31.24 5.24 35.02
N TYR A 662 31.12 6.54 34.72
CA TYR A 662 31.96 7.18 33.69
C TYR A 662 33.45 7.12 34.03
N GLN A 663 33.82 7.33 35.29
CA GLN A 663 35.20 7.22 35.77
C GLN A 663 35.77 5.81 35.62
N ARG A 664 35.01 4.81 36.09
CA ARG A 664 35.39 3.38 36.02
C ARG A 664 35.57 2.94 34.57
N LEU A 665 34.57 3.18 33.72
CA LEU A 665 34.59 2.79 32.31
C LEU A 665 35.67 3.53 31.53
N SER A 666 35.89 4.82 31.81
CA SER A 666 37.01 5.56 31.22
C SER A 666 38.35 4.94 31.62
N SER A 667 38.56 4.62 32.90
CA SER A 667 39.80 3.99 33.37
C SER A 667 40.08 2.66 32.67
N GLN A 668 39.05 1.83 32.54
CA GLN A 668 39.13 0.57 31.78
C GLN A 668 39.49 0.82 30.32
N ALA A 669 38.93 1.88 29.72
CA ALA A 669 39.22 2.25 28.36
C ALA A 669 40.68 2.66 28.13
N LEU A 670 41.23 3.43 29.05
CA LEU A 670 42.60 3.88 28.93
C LEU A 670 43.63 2.79 29.21
N ALA A 671 43.26 1.80 30.03
CA ALA A 671 44.08 0.63 30.26
C ALA A 671 44.10 -0.33 29.06
N ALA A 672 43.06 -0.34 28.23
CA ALA A 672 42.93 -1.25 27.10
C ALA A 672 43.79 -0.85 25.87
N GLY A 673 44.17 0.43 25.74
CA GLY A 673 45.00 0.89 24.64
C GLY A 673 45.09 2.41 24.50
N PRO A 674 45.88 2.90 23.53
CA PRO A 674 46.03 4.33 23.27
C PRO A 674 44.72 4.91 22.73
N VAL A 675 44.28 6.03 23.33
CA VAL A 675 43.07 6.77 22.95
C VAL A 675 43.45 8.23 22.74
N ASP A 676 43.10 8.79 21.58
CA ASP A 676 43.35 10.20 21.24
C ASP A 676 42.28 11.12 21.90
N LEU A 677 41.05 10.62 22.04
CA LEU A 677 39.92 11.38 22.57
C LEU A 677 38.94 10.48 23.34
N LEU A 678 38.66 10.84 24.60
CA LEU A 678 37.53 10.33 25.36
C LEU A 678 36.26 11.13 25.03
N ILE A 679 35.14 10.44 24.83
CA ILE A 679 33.86 11.08 24.57
C ILE A 679 32.86 10.65 25.65
N TRP A 680 32.45 11.63 26.45
CA TRP A 680 31.35 11.49 27.40
C TRP A 680 30.07 12.07 26.77
N PRO A 681 28.89 11.51 27.04
CA PRO A 681 27.64 11.97 26.47
C PRO A 681 27.18 13.30 27.11
N GLY A 682 25.97 13.75 26.77
CA GLY A 682 25.39 14.97 27.33
C GLY A 682 25.13 14.89 28.84
N ASN A 683 25.21 16.03 29.54
CA ASN A 683 24.75 16.21 30.92
C ASN A 683 25.46 15.36 31.98
N VAL A 684 26.77 15.20 31.84
CA VAL A 684 27.59 14.41 32.78
C VAL A 684 28.16 15.27 33.92
N LEU A 685 28.12 16.60 33.78
CA LEU A 685 28.45 17.52 34.86
C LEU A 685 27.20 17.88 35.68
N PRO A 686 27.31 17.93 37.03
CA PRO A 686 26.15 18.14 37.89
C PRO A 686 25.68 19.58 37.97
N ASP A 687 26.57 20.54 37.80
CA ASP A 687 26.23 21.95 37.83
C ASP A 687 26.44 22.59 36.45
N ALA A 688 25.81 23.74 36.25
CA ALA A 688 26.02 24.51 35.03
C ALA A 688 27.45 25.09 35.00
N VAL A 689 28.09 25.02 33.84
CA VAL A 689 29.38 25.64 33.57
C VAL A 689 29.17 27.12 33.24
N GLU A 690 29.68 28.00 34.08
CA GLU A 690 29.63 29.44 33.90
C GLU A 690 30.78 29.91 33.01
N TYR A 691 30.50 30.71 31.98
CA TYR A 691 31.52 31.30 31.11
C TYR A 691 31.05 32.64 30.55
N ARG A 692 31.98 33.46 30.05
CA ARG A 692 31.68 34.80 29.52
C ARG A 692 31.22 34.75 28.07
N SER A 693 32.01 34.14 27.20
CA SER A 693 31.74 34.02 25.77
C SER A 693 32.47 32.80 25.17
N VAL A 694 32.16 32.46 23.93
CA VAL A 694 32.85 31.41 23.17
C VAL A 694 34.27 31.83 22.77
N ASP A 695 34.46 33.08 22.33
CA ASP A 695 35.76 33.61 21.86
C ASP A 695 36.75 33.97 22.98
N GLY A 696 36.34 33.82 24.25
CA GLY A 696 37.15 34.00 25.45
C GLY A 696 36.72 33.01 26.53
N PHE A 697 36.67 31.73 26.15
CA PHE A 697 36.08 30.67 26.95
C PHE A 697 36.90 30.36 28.22
N GLU A 698 36.52 30.99 29.33
CA GLU A 698 37.05 30.77 30.68
C GLU A 698 36.00 30.09 31.57
N PRO A 699 35.75 28.78 31.41
CA PRO A 699 34.72 28.07 32.14
C PRO A 699 35.05 27.90 33.62
N ARG A 700 34.04 28.16 34.45
CA ARG A 700 34.03 27.90 35.89
C ARG A 700 32.83 27.04 36.27
N LEU A 701 32.97 26.23 37.30
CA LEU A 701 31.89 25.49 37.91
C LEU A 701 31.85 25.88 39.39
N LYS A 702 30.74 26.52 39.84
CA LYS A 702 30.62 27.06 41.21
C LYS A 702 31.82 27.96 41.60
N GLY A 703 32.24 28.86 40.68
CA GLY A 703 33.36 29.78 40.90
C GLY A 703 34.77 29.20 40.71
N VAL A 704 34.92 27.88 40.65
CA VAL A 704 36.21 27.18 40.49
C VAL A 704 36.52 26.98 39.00
N PRO A 705 37.77 27.23 38.53
CA PRO A 705 38.16 26.92 37.16
C PRO A 705 37.83 25.47 36.77
N LEU A 706 37.22 25.26 35.60
CA LEU A 706 36.74 23.94 35.20
C LEU A 706 37.86 22.88 35.16
N ALA A 707 39.08 23.27 34.79
CA ALA A 707 40.24 22.37 34.79
C ALA A 707 40.52 21.77 36.18
N GLU A 708 40.39 22.55 37.25
CA GLU A 708 40.56 22.08 38.64
C GLU A 708 39.46 21.11 39.06
N VAL A 709 38.27 21.24 38.48
CA VAL A 709 37.15 20.31 38.71
C VAL A 709 37.31 19.01 37.93
N LEU A 710 37.87 19.08 36.71
CA LEU A 710 38.07 17.91 35.84
C LEU A 710 39.26 17.04 36.29
N ARG A 711 40.34 17.64 36.82
CA ARG A 711 41.54 16.94 37.34
C ARG A 711 41.27 15.77 38.28
N PRO A 712 40.52 15.95 39.38
CA PRO A 712 40.20 14.84 40.27
C PRO A 712 39.12 13.91 39.70
N ARG A 713 38.40 14.32 38.65
CA ARG A 713 37.26 13.57 38.10
C ARG A 713 37.61 12.68 36.93
N LEU A 714 38.71 12.94 36.22
CA LEU A 714 39.12 12.16 35.06
C LEU A 714 40.27 11.23 35.43
N PRO A 715 40.25 9.97 34.96
CA PRO A 715 41.28 8.99 35.33
C PRO A 715 42.64 9.25 34.70
N SER A 716 42.75 10.16 33.74
CA SER A 716 44.03 10.53 33.12
C SER A 716 44.00 11.91 32.48
N ARG A 717 45.16 12.30 31.92
CA ARG A 717 45.41 13.52 31.13
C ARG A 717 45.10 13.37 29.64
N GLN A 718 44.14 12.53 29.25
CA GLN A 718 43.71 12.49 27.86
C GLN A 718 42.69 13.59 27.55
N PRO A 719 42.68 14.12 26.31
CA PRO A 719 41.62 15.03 25.88
C PRO A 719 40.24 14.38 26.03
N VAL A 720 39.28 15.16 26.51
CA VAL A 720 37.91 14.71 26.72
C VAL A 720 36.91 15.69 26.12
N LEU A 721 35.94 15.14 25.40
CA LEU A 721 34.78 15.85 24.90
C LEU A 721 33.60 15.54 25.81
N LEU A 722 33.01 16.56 26.43
CA LEU A 722 31.95 16.39 27.41
C LEU A 722 30.79 17.36 27.19
N GLY A 723 29.58 16.88 27.45
CA GLY A 723 28.36 17.67 27.36
C GLY A 723 27.92 18.17 28.73
N ALA A 724 27.49 19.43 28.77
CA ALA A 724 27.05 20.07 29.99
C ALA A 724 25.95 21.09 29.73
N MET A 725 25.30 21.53 30.81
CA MET A 725 24.57 22.78 30.80
C MET A 725 25.58 23.92 30.99
N GLY A 726 25.50 24.94 30.16
CA GLY A 726 26.28 26.16 30.24
C GLY A 726 25.43 27.32 30.72
N LYS A 727 26.05 28.33 31.31
CA LYS A 727 25.44 29.60 31.64
C LYS A 727 26.36 30.74 31.23
N ALA A 728 25.92 31.54 30.28
CA ALA A 728 26.65 32.74 29.84
C ALA A 728 25.69 33.92 29.75
N GLU A 729 26.12 35.10 30.16
CA GLU A 729 25.30 36.32 30.14
C GLU A 729 23.92 36.16 30.83
N GLY A 730 23.84 35.31 31.86
CA GLY A 730 22.60 35.03 32.58
C GLY A 730 21.67 34.01 31.90
N GLU A 731 21.92 33.62 30.65
CA GLU A 731 21.11 32.64 29.92
C GLU A 731 21.68 31.23 30.02
N SER A 732 20.78 30.24 30.11
CA SER A 732 21.15 28.81 30.10
C SER A 732 21.29 28.30 28.68
N ARG A 733 22.35 27.55 28.39
CA ARG A 733 22.66 26.98 27.07
C ARG A 733 23.04 25.50 27.20
N TRP A 734 22.78 24.71 26.18
CA TRP A 734 23.38 23.37 26.09
C TRP A 734 24.75 23.51 25.44
N ILE A 735 25.77 22.91 26.04
CA ILE A 735 27.15 23.02 25.53
C ILE A 735 27.82 21.66 25.37
N VAL A 736 28.71 21.58 24.38
CA VAL A 736 29.74 20.56 24.26
C VAL A 736 31.07 21.28 24.43
N LEU A 737 31.91 20.83 25.36
CA LEU A 737 33.23 21.42 25.56
C LEU A 737 34.32 20.36 25.36
N LEU A 738 35.44 20.81 24.79
CA LEU A 738 36.64 20.02 24.60
C LEU A 738 37.67 20.47 25.63
N ALA A 739 38.05 19.57 26.55
CA ALA A 739 39.16 19.76 27.45
C ALA A 739 40.39 19.04 26.90
N GLY A 740 41.55 19.69 26.94
CA GLY A 740 42.81 19.15 26.43
C GLY A 740 43.47 18.17 27.39
N ALA A 741 44.70 17.77 27.08
CA ALA A 741 45.44 16.82 27.90
C ALA A 741 45.75 17.35 29.32
N SER A 742 46.06 18.64 29.45
CA SER A 742 46.19 19.33 30.76
C SER A 742 44.84 19.56 31.46
N GLN A 743 43.74 19.17 30.80
CA GLN A 743 42.35 19.40 31.13
C GLN A 743 41.96 20.88 31.20
N GLU A 744 42.80 21.72 30.62
CA GLU A 744 42.43 23.08 30.27
C GLU A 744 41.43 23.06 29.10
N PRO A 745 40.45 23.98 29.10
CA PRO A 745 39.46 24.07 28.04
C PRO A 745 40.11 24.52 26.72
N LEU A 746 39.93 23.72 25.66
CA LEU A 746 40.39 24.03 24.30
C LEU A 746 39.31 24.72 23.47
N GLY A 747 38.04 24.58 23.85
CA GLY A 747 36.93 25.24 23.17
C GLY A 747 35.57 24.73 23.63
N VAL A 748 34.53 25.46 23.23
CA VAL A 748 33.13 25.15 23.51
C VAL A 748 32.27 25.35 22.27
N VAL A 749 31.24 24.53 22.17
CA VAL A 749 30.15 24.64 21.22
C VAL A 749 28.86 24.79 21.99
N GLU A 750 28.06 25.76 21.59
CA GLU A 750 26.70 25.96 22.09
C GLU A 750 25.69 25.33 21.12
N LYS A 751 24.67 24.67 21.65
CA LYS A 751 23.56 24.13 20.86
C LYS A 751 22.87 25.27 20.13
N ARG A 752 22.74 25.13 18.82
CA ARG A 752 22.17 26.13 17.93
C ARG A 752 20.72 25.82 17.58
N VAL A 753 20.41 24.56 17.26
CA VAL A 753 19.04 24.16 16.91
C VAL A 753 18.33 23.59 18.13
N LEU A 754 17.52 24.44 18.76
CA LEU A 754 16.77 24.10 19.95
C LEU A 754 15.62 23.13 19.65
N THR A 755 15.35 22.24 20.59
CA THR A 755 14.25 21.26 20.50
C THR A 755 12.93 21.92 20.87
N PRO A 756 11.93 21.97 19.97
CA PRO A 756 10.61 22.53 20.28
C PRO A 756 9.95 21.81 21.45
N PHE A 757 9.37 22.57 22.40
CA PHE A 757 8.75 22.08 23.65
C PHE A 757 9.70 21.34 24.62
N GLY A 758 10.97 21.13 24.27
CA GLY A 758 12.00 20.64 25.19
C GLY A 758 12.88 21.78 25.72
N ASP A 759 13.40 22.60 24.81
CA ASP A 759 14.35 23.69 25.09
C ASP A 759 13.70 25.08 25.13
N TYR A 760 12.57 25.24 24.45
CA TYR A 760 11.79 26.48 24.38
C TYR A 760 10.34 26.19 23.99
N VAL A 761 9.42 27.12 24.25
CA VAL A 761 8.02 27.03 23.82
C VAL A 761 7.85 27.77 22.49
N PRO A 762 7.53 27.08 21.38
CA PRO A 762 7.30 27.73 20.09
C PRO A 762 6.17 28.75 20.16
N ALA A 763 6.38 29.92 19.55
CA ALA A 763 5.39 30.99 19.44
C ALA A 763 4.80 31.49 20.79
N GLU A 764 5.48 31.30 21.93
CA GLU A 764 4.98 31.73 23.24
C GLU A 764 4.69 33.24 23.33
N ARG A 765 5.38 34.07 22.52
CA ARG A 765 5.10 35.50 22.40
C ARG A 765 3.77 35.81 21.70
N LEU A 766 3.37 34.98 20.73
CA LEU A 766 2.11 35.13 19.99
C LEU A 766 0.94 34.46 20.71
N LEU A 767 1.19 33.33 21.37
CA LEU A 767 0.20 32.49 22.05
C LEU A 767 0.64 32.20 23.50
N PRO A 768 0.49 33.15 24.44
CA PRO A 768 1.01 33.01 25.81
C PRO A 768 0.46 31.81 26.59
N PHE A 769 -0.71 31.29 26.21
CA PHE A 769 -1.26 30.09 26.83
C PHE A 769 -0.41 28.84 26.60
N LEU A 770 0.42 28.79 25.55
CA LEU A 770 1.32 27.65 25.29
C LEU A 770 2.36 27.46 26.40
N ARG A 771 2.86 28.56 26.97
CA ARG A 771 3.78 28.52 28.12
C ARG A 771 3.08 27.99 29.36
N ARG A 772 1.83 28.42 29.59
CA ARG A 772 0.99 27.89 30.69
C ARG A 772 0.68 26.41 30.53
N ALA A 773 0.47 25.95 29.30
CA ALA A 773 0.21 24.55 28.98
C ALA A 773 1.47 23.66 29.06
N SER A 774 2.67 24.25 29.05
CA SER A 774 3.95 23.52 28.99
C SER A 774 4.94 23.97 30.08
N PRO A 775 4.55 23.94 31.38
CA PRO A 775 5.32 24.58 32.46
C PRO A 775 6.71 23.97 32.70
N ASN A 776 6.95 22.72 32.30
CA ASN A 776 8.24 22.04 32.44
C ASN A 776 9.19 22.29 31.26
N THR A 777 8.76 23.03 30.24
CA THR A 777 9.63 23.39 29.10
C THR A 777 10.72 24.33 29.57
N ARG A 778 11.97 24.06 29.18
CA ARG A 778 13.10 24.92 29.55
C ARG A 778 13.06 26.26 28.80
N SER A 779 13.89 27.19 29.26
CA SER A 779 14.15 28.47 28.59
C SER A 779 15.63 28.51 28.23
N MET A 780 16.01 27.76 27.19
CA MET A 780 17.37 27.68 26.70
C MET A 780 17.61 28.73 25.60
N ALA A 781 18.80 29.34 25.60
CA ALA A 781 19.27 30.18 24.51
C ALA A 781 20.04 29.36 23.46
N GLY A 782 19.96 29.78 22.20
CA GLY A 782 20.68 29.16 21.09
C GLY A 782 22.03 29.84 20.82
N GLY A 783 23.04 29.04 20.47
CA GLY A 783 24.38 29.52 20.15
C GLY A 783 24.56 30.16 18.77
N GLN A 784 25.69 30.86 18.60
CA GLN A 784 26.11 31.51 17.35
C GLN A 784 27.29 30.79 16.66
N GLY A 785 27.45 31.02 15.35
CA GLY A 785 28.59 30.52 14.57
C GLY A 785 28.56 29.02 14.22
N PRO A 786 29.56 28.54 13.44
CA PRO A 786 29.76 27.12 13.15
C PRO A 786 30.49 26.39 14.28
N SER A 787 29.95 25.23 14.66
CA SER A 787 30.35 24.42 15.82
C SER A 787 31.51 23.46 15.54
N ILE A 788 32.72 23.97 15.27
CA ILE A 788 33.92 23.13 15.09
C ILE A 788 34.86 23.25 16.29
N LEU A 789 35.17 22.11 16.90
CA LEU A 789 36.19 21.98 17.94
C LEU A 789 37.48 21.44 17.31
N ARG A 790 38.62 22.02 17.67
CA ARG A 790 39.93 21.58 17.19
C ARG A 790 40.65 20.79 18.27
N LEU A 791 40.96 19.53 17.97
CA LEU A 791 41.85 18.72 18.81
C LEU A 791 43.29 18.92 18.33
N GLY A 792 43.88 20.06 18.67
CA GLY A 792 45.16 20.50 18.09
C GLY A 792 45.12 20.44 16.56
N ASP A 793 46.20 19.93 15.95
CA ASP A 793 46.27 19.65 14.51
C ASP A 793 45.78 18.23 14.15
N LYS A 794 45.34 17.43 15.13
CA LYS A 794 44.97 16.03 14.95
C LYS A 794 43.62 15.87 14.25
N ALA A 795 42.60 16.64 14.63
CA ALA A 795 41.24 16.51 14.08
C ALA A 795 40.39 17.78 14.24
N LYS A 796 39.54 18.04 13.25
CA LYS A 796 38.43 19.02 13.32
C LYS A 796 37.10 18.31 13.56
N ILE A 797 36.53 18.51 14.74
CA ILE A 797 35.32 17.82 15.20
C ILE A 797 34.10 18.73 14.98
N GLY A 798 33.13 18.26 14.20
CA GLY A 798 31.81 18.88 14.12
C GLY A 798 30.91 18.38 15.25
N ALA A 799 30.64 19.22 16.24
CA ALA A 799 29.81 18.85 17.37
C ALA A 799 28.33 19.07 17.06
N LEU A 800 27.52 18.05 17.32
CA LEU A 800 26.05 18.05 17.29
C LEU A 800 25.54 17.76 18.70
N ILE A 801 24.46 18.42 19.08
CA ILE A 801 23.83 18.21 20.38
C ILE A 801 22.40 17.71 20.18
N CYS A 802 22.24 16.39 20.33
CA CYS A 802 20.95 15.75 20.45
C CYS A 802 20.12 15.98 19.17
N TYR A 803 18.94 16.59 19.28
CA TYR A 803 18.02 16.94 18.16
C TYR A 803 18.66 17.59 16.90
N GLU A 804 19.86 18.15 17.00
CA GLU A 804 20.60 18.76 15.90
C GLU A 804 20.97 17.79 14.76
N ASP A 805 21.10 16.50 15.06
CA ASP A 805 21.35 15.43 14.09
C ASP A 805 20.16 15.18 13.13
N LEU A 806 18.94 15.53 13.52
CA LEU A 806 17.75 15.45 12.66
C LEU A 806 17.76 16.53 11.57
N VAL A 807 18.59 17.58 11.72
CA VAL A 807 18.56 18.78 10.89
C VAL A 807 19.66 18.73 9.84
N ALA A 808 19.34 18.18 8.66
CA ALA A 808 20.25 18.04 7.52
C ALA A 808 21.09 19.30 7.22
N GLY A 809 20.43 20.47 7.20
CA GLY A 809 21.09 21.74 6.92
C GLY A 809 22.12 22.17 7.96
N HIS A 810 22.04 21.66 9.20
CA HIS A 810 23.00 21.97 10.25
C HIS A 810 24.26 21.10 10.14
N ALA A 811 24.13 19.78 10.03
CA ALA A 811 25.26 18.88 9.77
C ALA A 811 26.01 19.28 8.48
N GLY A 812 25.25 19.69 7.44
CA GLY A 812 25.81 20.26 6.22
C GLY A 812 26.66 21.51 6.43
N ARG A 813 26.31 22.38 7.39
CA ARG A 813 27.14 23.56 7.73
C ARG A 813 28.45 23.15 8.38
N LEU A 814 28.44 22.14 9.25
CA LEU A 814 29.64 21.64 9.91
C LEU A 814 30.63 21.03 8.90
N SER A 815 30.12 20.21 7.97
CA SER A 815 30.93 19.66 6.87
C SER A 815 31.54 20.78 6.00
N ARG A 816 30.77 21.81 5.63
CA ARG A 816 31.27 22.97 4.86
C ARG A 816 32.31 23.80 5.62
N ALA A 817 32.16 23.92 6.93
CA ALA A 817 33.12 24.61 7.79
C ALA A 817 34.41 23.79 8.00
N GLY A 818 34.47 22.55 7.53
CA GLY A 818 35.68 21.72 7.51
C GLY A 818 35.76 20.67 8.62
N ALA A 819 34.62 20.28 9.21
CA ALA A 819 34.58 19.13 10.12
C ALA A 819 35.03 17.86 9.39
N GLU A 820 35.88 17.07 10.03
CA GLU A 820 36.44 15.81 9.52
C GLU A 820 35.74 14.56 10.09
N VAL A 821 35.09 14.74 11.23
CA VAL A 821 34.25 13.77 11.92
C VAL A 821 33.10 14.51 12.58
N LEU A 822 31.93 13.87 12.66
CA LEU A 822 30.79 14.38 13.42
C LEU A 822 30.71 13.66 14.76
N VAL A 823 30.54 14.40 15.85
CA VAL A 823 30.29 13.83 17.17
C VAL A 823 28.96 14.36 17.66
N ASP A 824 28.03 13.46 17.95
CA ASP A 824 26.71 13.79 18.49
C ASP A 824 26.59 13.33 19.93
N GLN A 825 26.26 14.27 20.82
CA GLN A 825 25.98 13.98 22.22
C GLN A 825 24.48 14.04 22.48
N VAL A 826 23.90 12.89 22.83
CA VAL A 826 22.45 12.71 22.84
C VAL A 826 21.93 12.18 24.18
N SER A 827 20.70 12.56 24.51
CA SER A 827 19.95 12.02 25.64
C SER A 827 18.55 11.61 25.18
N ASP A 828 18.39 10.37 24.75
CA ASP A 828 17.08 9.80 24.34
C ASP A 828 16.19 9.43 25.55
N SER A 829 16.32 10.14 26.66
CA SER A 829 15.59 9.89 27.91
C SER A 829 14.12 10.32 27.88
N TRP A 830 13.66 10.92 26.77
CA TRP A 830 12.30 11.46 26.61
C TRP A 830 11.28 10.43 26.12
N GLY A 831 11.72 9.31 25.55
CA GLY A 831 10.86 8.36 24.83
C GLY A 831 10.75 7.00 25.51
N ASP A 832 9.98 6.10 24.89
CA ASP A 832 10.16 4.68 25.18
C ASP A 832 11.59 4.25 24.78
N ALA A 833 12.09 3.18 25.38
CA ALA A 833 13.42 2.69 25.06
C ALA A 833 13.41 1.62 23.95
N THR A 834 12.35 1.62 23.13
CA THR A 834 12.16 0.63 22.08
C THR A 834 12.27 1.30 20.71
N MET A 835 11.33 2.16 20.36
CA MET A 835 11.20 2.70 19.02
C MET A 835 11.97 4.02 18.86
N VAL A 836 11.92 4.91 19.86
CA VAL A 836 12.54 6.25 19.77
C VAL A 836 14.06 6.18 19.53
N PRO A 837 14.84 5.43 20.33
CA PRO A 837 16.29 5.47 20.20
C PRO A 837 16.78 4.89 18.87
N GLU A 838 16.14 3.83 18.38
CA GLU A 838 16.49 3.26 17.08
C GLU A 838 16.08 4.18 15.94
N GLN A 839 14.85 4.70 15.93
CA GLN A 839 14.40 5.63 14.90
C GLN A 839 15.29 6.88 14.85
N HIS A 840 15.63 7.46 15.99
CA HIS A 840 16.53 8.61 16.10
C HIS A 840 17.93 8.28 15.55
N LEU A 841 18.53 7.14 15.93
CA LEU A 841 19.82 6.69 15.39
C LEU A 841 19.78 6.55 13.86
N ARG A 842 18.71 6.02 13.29
CA ARG A 842 18.57 5.86 11.83
C ARG A 842 18.50 7.20 11.11
N LEU A 843 17.77 8.17 11.67
CA LEU A 843 17.73 9.53 11.16
C LEU A 843 19.10 10.21 11.27
N ALA A 844 19.80 10.03 12.40
CA ALA A 844 21.16 10.52 12.61
C ALA A 844 22.15 9.93 11.60
N ALA A 845 22.04 8.62 11.33
CA ALA A 845 22.88 7.92 10.36
C ALA A 845 22.77 8.50 8.94
N MET A 846 21.61 9.05 8.57
CA MET A 846 21.44 9.74 7.28
C MET A 846 22.37 10.96 7.17
N ARG A 847 22.70 11.64 8.28
CA ARG A 847 23.68 12.74 8.26
C ARG A 847 25.09 12.28 7.93
N ALA A 848 25.47 11.07 8.36
CA ALA A 848 26.75 10.47 7.99
C ALA A 848 26.82 10.23 6.47
N VAL A 849 25.74 9.71 5.87
CA VAL A 849 25.60 9.49 4.42
C VAL A 849 25.61 10.81 3.65
N GLU A 850 24.84 11.80 4.11
CA GLU A 850 24.73 13.12 3.49
C GLU A 850 26.07 13.84 3.44
N ASN A 851 26.84 13.78 4.52
CA ASN A 851 28.03 14.60 4.69
C ASN A 851 29.32 13.84 4.40
N ARG A 852 29.24 12.54 4.13
CA ARG A 852 30.39 11.64 3.98
C ARG A 852 31.36 11.76 5.16
N ARG A 853 30.80 11.67 6.36
CA ARG A 853 31.54 11.73 7.62
C ARG A 853 31.19 10.54 8.49
N TYR A 854 32.17 10.08 9.26
CA TYR A 854 31.87 9.25 10.40
C TYR A 854 31.04 10.04 11.40
N LEU A 855 30.03 9.40 11.98
CA LEU A 855 29.25 9.92 13.09
C LEU A 855 29.54 9.08 14.33
N LEU A 856 30.08 9.75 15.34
CA LEU A 856 30.31 9.23 16.68
C LEU A 856 29.17 9.70 17.57
N ARG A 857 28.17 8.84 17.80
CA ARG A 857 27.01 9.15 18.63
C ARG A 857 27.25 8.63 20.05
N ALA A 858 27.34 9.52 21.03
CA ALA A 858 27.49 9.22 22.44
C ALA A 858 26.18 9.53 23.19
N ALA A 859 25.49 8.48 23.62
CA ALA A 859 24.19 8.57 24.27
C ALA A 859 24.28 8.35 25.79
N VAL A 860 23.45 9.06 26.56
CA VAL A 860 23.31 8.81 28.01
C VAL A 860 22.49 7.55 28.27
N THR A 861 21.30 7.47 27.68
CA THR A 861 20.32 6.37 27.86
C THR A 861 19.82 5.78 26.55
N GLY A 862 20.13 6.43 25.42
CA GLY A 862 19.81 5.98 24.06
C GLY A 862 20.84 5.01 23.50
N VAL A 863 20.95 4.97 22.17
CA VAL A 863 21.95 4.14 21.49
C VAL A 863 23.21 4.95 21.24
N SER A 864 24.32 4.56 21.88
CA SER A 864 25.66 5.01 21.46
C SER A 864 26.10 4.17 20.26
N ALA A 865 26.66 4.81 19.22
CA ALA A 865 27.03 4.12 18.00
C ALA A 865 28.14 4.82 17.21
N VAL A 866 28.91 4.02 16.47
CA VAL A 866 29.81 4.50 15.41
C VAL A 866 29.15 4.20 14.07
N VAL A 867 28.89 5.25 13.29
CA VAL A 867 28.28 5.13 11.96
C VAL A 867 29.28 5.57 10.90
N ASP A 868 29.46 4.73 9.87
CA ASP A 868 30.35 5.02 8.75
C ASP A 868 29.72 6.03 7.75
N PRO A 869 30.50 6.60 6.81
CA PRO A 869 30.00 7.52 5.78
C PRO A 869 29.01 6.90 4.78
N ALA A 870 28.79 5.59 4.83
CA ALA A 870 27.79 4.86 4.05
C ALA A 870 26.50 4.59 4.85
N GLY A 871 26.45 4.97 6.14
CA GLY A 871 25.31 4.77 7.02
C GLY A 871 25.30 3.42 7.74
N ARG A 872 26.38 2.64 7.64
CA ARG A 872 26.51 1.37 8.38
C ARG A 872 26.80 1.68 9.85
N ILE A 873 26.04 1.04 10.74
CA ILE A 873 26.36 1.02 12.17
C ILE A 873 27.46 -0.02 12.37
N LEU A 874 28.67 0.42 12.70
CA LEU A 874 29.85 -0.43 12.86
C LEU A 874 29.91 -1.07 14.25
N GLN A 875 29.60 -0.28 15.28
CA GLN A 875 29.52 -0.70 16.68
C GLN A 875 28.38 0.08 17.37
N SER A 876 27.73 -0.54 18.36
CA SER A 876 26.68 0.13 19.14
C SER A 876 26.54 -0.45 20.54
N ILE A 877 26.14 0.39 21.50
CA ILE A 877 25.67 0.00 22.82
C ILE A 877 24.16 0.28 22.86
N GLY A 878 23.37 -0.72 23.25
CA GLY A 878 21.91 -0.62 23.27
C GLY A 878 21.39 0.43 24.26
N PRO A 879 20.10 0.78 24.17
CA PRO A 879 19.50 1.73 25.10
C PRO A 879 19.57 1.18 26.53
N ARG A 880 19.97 2.05 27.48
CA ARG A 880 20.10 1.74 28.91
C ARG A 880 21.07 0.59 29.23
N GLN A 881 22.13 0.44 28.46
CA GLN A 881 23.21 -0.51 28.74
C GLN A 881 24.50 0.25 29.09
N GLU A 882 25.25 -0.22 30.08
CA GLU A 882 26.59 0.32 30.36
C GLU A 882 27.62 -0.27 29.39
N GLY A 883 28.57 0.53 28.93
CA GLY A 883 29.66 0.03 28.09
C GLY A 883 30.59 1.11 27.54
N VAL A 884 31.62 0.65 26.80
CA VAL A 884 32.56 1.49 26.07
C VAL A 884 32.65 1.02 24.63
N ILE A 885 32.61 1.96 23.68
CA ILE A 885 32.94 1.72 22.27
C ILE A 885 34.35 2.23 22.00
N PHE A 886 35.23 1.35 21.54
CA PHE A 886 36.54 1.70 21.00
C PHE A 886 36.48 1.70 19.48
N ALA A 887 36.87 2.81 18.89
CA ALA A 887 36.91 2.92 17.45
C ALA A 887 38.08 3.77 16.98
N THR A 888 38.77 3.30 15.95
CA THR A 888 39.65 4.13 15.14
C THR A 888 38.86 4.60 13.93
N VAL A 889 38.54 5.90 13.88
CA VAL A 889 37.75 6.48 12.79
C VAL A 889 38.64 7.28 11.85
N PRO A 890 38.63 6.99 10.54
CA PRO A 890 39.35 7.80 9.57
C PRO A 890 38.76 9.21 9.47
N LEU A 891 39.64 10.20 9.32
CA LEU A 891 39.29 11.61 9.17
C LEU A 891 39.12 11.93 7.68
N LEU A 892 37.92 12.41 7.32
CA LEU A 892 37.53 12.67 5.94
C LEU A 892 37.33 14.17 5.71
N ASP A 893 37.89 14.70 4.63
CA ASP A 893 37.84 16.13 4.28
C ASP A 893 37.14 16.40 2.94
N ASP A 894 36.57 15.37 2.30
CA ASP A 894 35.82 15.51 1.06
C ASP A 894 34.56 16.36 1.25
N ARG A 895 34.18 17.14 0.23
CA ARG A 895 32.99 18.00 0.28
C ARG A 895 31.93 17.46 -0.67
N PRO A 896 31.01 16.58 -0.21
CA PRO A 896 30.00 16.00 -1.07
C PRO A 896 29.07 17.06 -1.66
N PHE A 897 28.45 16.76 -2.81
CA PHE A 897 27.60 17.71 -3.51
C PHE A 897 26.41 18.16 -2.65
N SER A 898 25.80 17.24 -1.91
CA SER A 898 24.71 17.49 -0.95
C SER A 898 25.07 18.58 0.06
N SER A 899 26.29 18.56 0.61
CA SER A 899 26.72 19.56 1.58
C SER A 899 26.95 20.92 0.92
N ARG A 900 27.20 21.02 -0.38
CA ARG A 900 27.33 22.30 -1.10
C ARG A 900 25.98 22.93 -1.41
N VAL A 901 25.04 22.14 -1.92
CA VAL A 901 23.75 22.66 -2.40
C VAL A 901 22.76 22.87 -1.24
N GLY A 902 22.87 22.08 -0.17
CA GLY A 902 21.98 22.19 0.99
C GLY A 902 20.51 22.14 0.59
N ARG A 903 19.70 23.09 1.09
CA ARG A 903 18.27 23.20 0.71
C ARG A 903 18.05 23.51 -0.78
N GLY A 904 19.04 24.08 -1.48
CA GLY A 904 18.97 24.28 -2.93
C GLY A 904 18.85 22.98 -3.72
N GLY A 905 19.22 21.82 -3.13
CA GLY A 905 19.07 20.50 -3.74
C GLY A 905 17.60 20.15 -4.00
N TYR A 906 16.71 20.59 -3.12
CA TYR A 906 15.26 20.47 -3.30
C TYR A 906 14.75 21.33 -4.46
N CYS A 907 15.24 22.57 -4.59
CA CYS A 907 14.88 23.45 -5.71
C CYS A 907 15.38 22.88 -7.05
N LEU A 908 16.66 22.45 -7.10
CA LEU A 908 17.26 21.87 -8.28
C LEU A 908 16.53 20.58 -8.69
N ALA A 909 16.26 19.70 -7.74
CA ALA A 909 15.45 18.50 -7.98
C ALA A 909 14.07 18.90 -8.51
N ALA A 910 13.30 19.73 -7.79
CA ALA A 910 11.96 20.14 -8.23
C ALA A 910 11.95 20.75 -9.64
N LEU A 911 12.93 21.59 -9.99
CA LEU A 911 13.06 22.21 -11.31
C LEU A 911 13.46 21.22 -12.40
N LEU A 912 14.44 20.35 -12.17
CA LEU A 912 14.84 19.30 -13.12
C LEU A 912 13.67 18.35 -13.40
N LEU A 913 12.85 18.09 -12.38
CA LEU A 913 11.69 17.23 -12.49
C LEU A 913 10.53 17.88 -13.21
N LEU A 914 10.29 19.16 -12.94
CA LEU A 914 9.35 19.95 -13.71
C LEU A 914 9.77 19.98 -15.19
N ALA A 915 11.06 20.18 -15.47
CA ALA A 915 11.61 20.17 -16.82
C ALA A 915 11.49 18.79 -17.49
N ALA A 916 11.85 17.70 -16.79
CA ALA A 916 11.74 16.34 -17.31
C ALA A 916 10.29 15.93 -17.57
N ALA A 917 9.37 16.29 -16.67
CA ALA A 917 7.94 16.11 -16.86
C ALA A 917 7.46 16.88 -18.09
N LEU A 918 7.83 18.15 -18.24
CA LEU A 918 7.46 18.96 -19.41
C LEU A 918 8.07 18.44 -20.72
N ALA A 919 9.30 17.92 -20.69
CA ALA A 919 9.99 17.38 -21.86
C ALA A 919 9.41 16.04 -22.33
N CYS A 920 9.04 15.14 -21.40
CA CYS A 920 8.35 13.89 -21.72
C CYS A 920 6.92 14.11 -22.26
N LEU A 921 6.39 15.33 -22.10
CA LEU A 921 5.01 15.71 -22.43
C LEU A 921 4.94 16.71 -23.60
N ALA A 922 6.08 17.09 -24.19
CA ALA A 922 6.10 17.82 -25.45
C ALA A 922 5.48 16.93 -26.54
N PRO A 923 4.57 17.46 -27.39
CA PRO A 923 3.99 16.66 -28.46
C PRO A 923 5.13 16.14 -29.35
N SER A 924 5.29 14.81 -29.40
CA SER A 924 6.09 14.16 -30.43
C SER A 924 5.60 14.72 -31.76
N GLY A 925 6.48 15.41 -32.48
CA GLY A 925 6.13 16.24 -33.62
C GLY A 925 5.14 15.59 -34.57
N ARG A 926 4.26 16.43 -35.13
CA ARG A 926 3.42 16.20 -36.32
C ARG A 926 3.80 14.89 -37.02
N SER A 927 3.04 13.82 -36.82
CA SER A 927 3.08 12.73 -37.80
C SER A 927 2.46 13.29 -39.06
N ALA A 928 3.28 13.39 -40.08
CA ALA A 928 2.90 13.77 -41.42
C ALA A 928 1.80 12.84 -41.96
N ARG A 929 0.84 13.48 -42.64
CA ARG A 929 -0.25 12.94 -43.47
C ARG A 929 -1.46 12.34 -42.75
#